data_AF-A0A2V6KUM1-F1
#
_entry.id   AF-A0A2V6KUM1-F1
#
_cell.length_a   1.000
_cell.length_b   1.000
_cell.length_c   1.000
_cell.angle_alpha   90.00
_cell.angle_beta   90.00
_cell.angle_gamma   90.00
#
_symmetry.space_group_name_H-M   'P 1'
#
loop_
_entity.id
_entity.type
_entity.pdbx_description
1 polymer ?
#
loop_
_entity_poly.entity_id
_entity_poly.type
_entity_poly.pdbx_seq_one_letter_code
_entity_poly.pdbx_strand_id
1 'polypeptide(L)'
;MPLKNRLFLFSFLVLLAALLAIVFAPFAVSNGLRLWVWWKSRQEGLAVSIDKIDALFLQPVAIRSLHVKSVRADALQIDLTATQVQLDLNFSRILLHRRGHAIRNLSIEDLHGEIRRENPNVRGITKSGWGTLQRLLPQKCSLHSSEMRVQDGPTLILLRNGTLSASEIEAGRFSAGELMIASPWLRQTFSQLRGATRWDTNRLTLAGLTLARGLDFESVSLDFSRLGSQRVRLEFDADVFGGKIRGNIAHEWHSPRYNWKVAGAATDISLTQTSEAIGLTDRFGGLIRASNFTFRGNLAHPADVTASLWTEVTGLTWRNRTAEAIMLGASLYNQQIQLQQLYIKQKTNQLTVSGQASFSSKSSDWLSPDFRGDIAATINNLDDFTTLFGAKSGEFAGNLFVEGALNTQARQLGGNLTVEGAALTLFKTAIDSLSAKLKLQGTELAVEQLNLKRKNDSLNAEGKIEMSGEHNYSGTLDTRADNLLDYLSGFRGSTGKSESPIPVDVQATITSSKWDARGVIRVPDASPISFTANFPLRIGTDWSAFQLSPLNVTVDFPSIFLGKAPQLFHSQIFQDGILSGNISLSETLQHPRILGDVQLVNGKLLASSGAWFNLAEASSRIVFKGDHAWVEFFNATTKDVDVLVRGEIDFKDTSDITIRITGATPIFDLTSHLIDCVNKIEIAPTALPLAPVVGELEFRGGLCQSPWTISVKEDSSTPLFGVSNPVGLARNFPLCLGTSPEEKTLLLGALPRLEAAPEAPAKRQKKRR
;
A
#
# COMPACT_ATOMS: atom_id res chain seq x y z
N MET A 1 -42.31 38.47 -96.76
CA MET A 1 -41.59 39.02 -95.59
C MET A 1 -40.32 38.19 -95.39
N PRO A 2 -39.10 38.74 -95.57
CA PRO A 2 -37.96 37.92 -95.95
C PRO A 2 -37.32 37.23 -94.73
N LEU A 3 -36.94 35.96 -94.90
CA LEU A 3 -36.27 35.09 -93.93
C LEU A 3 -35.04 35.75 -93.27
N LYS A 4 -34.37 36.66 -94.00
CA LYS A 4 -33.22 37.45 -93.53
C LYS A 4 -33.56 38.37 -92.35
N ASN A 5 -34.78 38.94 -92.32
CA ASN A 5 -35.26 39.74 -91.19
C ASN A 5 -35.56 38.86 -89.97
N ARG A 6 -36.00 37.61 -90.14
CA ARG A 6 -36.27 36.68 -89.03
C ARG A 6 -34.97 36.16 -88.40
N LEU A 7 -33.94 35.87 -89.18
CA LEU A 7 -32.61 35.51 -88.67
C LEU A 7 -31.93 36.69 -87.96
N PHE A 8 -32.05 37.91 -88.48
CA PHE A 8 -31.59 39.10 -87.78
C PHE A 8 -32.38 39.36 -86.48
N LEU A 9 -33.71 39.22 -86.50
CA LEU A 9 -34.53 39.33 -85.29
C LEU A 9 -34.20 38.25 -84.27
N PHE A 10 -33.96 37.02 -84.72
CA PHE A 10 -33.57 35.91 -83.85
C PHE A 10 -32.18 36.12 -83.27
N SER A 11 -31.19 36.51 -84.07
CA SER A 11 -29.85 36.86 -83.60
C SER A 11 -29.87 38.06 -82.66
N PHE A 12 -30.70 39.07 -82.94
CA PHE A 12 -30.88 40.23 -82.08
C PHE A 12 -31.60 39.86 -80.78
N LEU A 13 -32.60 38.99 -80.82
CA LEU A 13 -33.28 38.46 -79.63
C LEU A 13 -32.33 37.60 -78.79
N VAL A 14 -31.46 36.79 -79.40
CA VAL A 14 -30.44 36.02 -78.69
C VAL A 14 -29.38 36.94 -78.08
N LEU A 15 -28.94 37.96 -78.80
CA LEU A 15 -27.98 38.95 -78.29
C LEU A 15 -28.59 39.80 -77.16
N LEU A 16 -29.85 40.22 -77.31
CA LEU A 16 -30.63 40.93 -76.30
C LEU A 16 -30.88 40.03 -75.09
N ALA A 17 -31.23 38.76 -75.28
CA ALA A 17 -31.41 37.81 -74.19
C ALA A 17 -30.09 37.52 -73.47
N ALA A 18 -28.97 37.42 -74.19
CA ALA A 18 -27.64 37.30 -73.60
C ALA A 18 -27.25 38.57 -72.82
N LEU A 19 -27.54 39.76 -73.36
CA LEU A 19 -27.25 41.03 -72.71
C LEU A 19 -28.14 41.24 -71.47
N LEU A 20 -29.42 40.89 -71.54
CA LEU A 20 -30.32 40.83 -70.40
C LEU A 20 -29.82 39.80 -69.38
N ALA A 21 -29.38 38.62 -69.79
CA ALA A 21 -28.83 37.62 -68.89
C ALA A 21 -27.56 38.13 -68.18
N ILE A 22 -26.68 38.87 -68.87
CA ILE A 22 -25.48 39.48 -68.27
C ILE A 22 -25.87 40.58 -67.27
N VAL A 23 -26.83 41.44 -67.61
CA VAL A 23 -27.28 42.56 -66.77
C VAL A 23 -28.05 42.07 -65.54
N PHE A 24 -28.91 41.05 -65.70
CA PHE A 24 -29.72 40.49 -64.63
C PHE A 24 -29.03 39.39 -63.84
N ALA A 25 -27.95 38.76 -64.35
CA ALA A 25 -27.23 37.71 -63.65
C ALA A 25 -26.73 38.14 -62.25
N PRO A 26 -26.13 39.32 -62.06
CA PRO A 26 -25.76 39.81 -60.73
C PRO A 26 -26.91 39.82 -59.73
N PHE A 27 -28.08 40.31 -60.17
CA PHE A 27 -29.28 40.37 -59.36
C PHE A 27 -29.85 38.98 -59.07
N ALA A 28 -29.86 38.09 -60.07
CA ALA A 28 -30.36 36.73 -59.93
C ALA A 28 -29.46 35.87 -59.02
N VAL A 29 -28.14 35.98 -59.14
CA VAL A 29 -27.17 35.25 -58.30
C VAL A 29 -27.22 35.79 -56.87
N SER A 30 -27.22 37.10 -56.68
CA SER A 30 -27.27 37.73 -55.35
C SER A 30 -28.54 37.35 -54.58
N ASN A 31 -29.73 37.54 -55.18
CA ASN A 31 -31.00 37.18 -54.53
C ASN A 31 -31.20 35.67 -54.43
N GLY A 32 -30.79 34.90 -55.44
CA GLY A 32 -30.86 33.44 -55.42
C GLY A 32 -30.01 32.84 -54.31
N LEU A 33 -28.77 33.33 -54.14
CA LEU A 33 -27.90 32.90 -53.05
C LEU A 33 -28.48 33.29 -51.68
N ARG A 34 -28.97 34.53 -51.52
CA ARG A 34 -29.62 34.98 -50.29
C ARG A 34 -30.81 34.08 -49.91
N LEU A 35 -31.68 33.78 -50.88
CA LEU A 35 -32.86 32.93 -50.67
C LEU A 35 -32.47 31.47 -50.38
N TRP A 36 -31.47 30.93 -51.08
CA TRP A 36 -30.98 29.57 -50.85
C TRP A 36 -30.33 29.43 -49.47
N VAL A 37 -29.47 30.38 -49.06
CA VAL A 37 -28.84 30.39 -47.73
C VAL A 37 -29.91 30.48 -46.65
N TRP A 38 -30.87 31.41 -46.78
CA TRP A 38 -31.96 31.57 -45.83
C TRP A 38 -32.85 30.32 -45.71
N TRP A 39 -33.18 29.70 -46.85
CA TRP A 39 -33.99 28.49 -46.87
C TRP A 39 -33.25 27.32 -46.22
N LYS A 40 -31.98 27.11 -46.57
CA LYS A 40 -31.14 26.06 -46.00
C LYS A 40 -30.84 26.27 -44.52
N SER A 41 -30.55 27.50 -44.10
CA SER A 41 -30.28 27.79 -42.69
C SER A 41 -31.51 27.53 -41.82
N ARG A 42 -32.71 27.92 -42.29
CA ARG A 42 -33.97 27.63 -41.59
C ARG A 42 -34.26 26.13 -41.43
N GLN A 43 -33.91 25.31 -42.42
CA GLN A 43 -34.05 23.84 -42.33
C GLN A 43 -33.22 23.25 -41.18
N GLU A 44 -32.07 23.85 -40.89
CA GLU A 44 -31.15 23.42 -39.83
C GLU A 44 -31.32 24.23 -38.52
N GLY A 45 -32.33 25.10 -38.42
CA GLY A 45 -32.59 25.89 -37.21
C GLY A 45 -31.64 27.08 -36.98
N LEU A 46 -31.00 27.57 -38.05
CA LEU A 46 -30.08 28.71 -38.06
C LEU A 46 -30.72 29.95 -38.70
N ALA A 47 -30.52 31.11 -38.10
CA ALA A 47 -30.81 32.42 -38.68
C ALA A 47 -29.53 32.97 -39.28
N VAL A 48 -29.61 33.46 -40.52
CA VAL A 48 -28.49 34.06 -41.22
C VAL A 48 -28.88 35.48 -41.62
N SER A 49 -28.13 36.47 -41.15
CA SER A 49 -28.19 37.87 -41.58
C SER A 49 -27.02 38.16 -42.51
N ILE A 50 -27.33 38.82 -43.63
CA ILE A 50 -26.35 39.22 -44.64
C ILE A 50 -26.68 40.66 -45.04
N ASP A 51 -25.73 41.57 -44.83
CA ASP A 51 -25.89 42.97 -45.20
C ASP A 51 -25.95 43.12 -46.72
N LYS A 52 -24.85 42.76 -47.41
CA LYS A 52 -24.73 42.91 -48.86
C LYS A 52 -24.11 41.68 -49.52
N ILE A 53 -24.62 41.34 -50.71
CA ILE A 53 -24.02 40.32 -51.59
C ILE A 53 -23.68 41.00 -52.91
N ASP A 54 -22.39 41.19 -53.15
CA ASP A 54 -21.83 41.68 -54.41
C ASP A 54 -21.56 40.47 -55.32
N ALA A 55 -22.32 40.33 -56.41
CA ALA A 55 -22.19 39.22 -57.35
C ALA A 55 -22.01 39.75 -58.78
N LEU A 56 -20.82 40.24 -59.13
CA LEU A 56 -20.55 40.71 -60.49
C LEU A 56 -20.48 39.52 -61.47
N PHE A 57 -20.92 39.73 -62.72
CA PHE A 57 -20.96 38.65 -63.72
C PHE A 57 -19.55 38.08 -63.94
N LEU A 58 -19.40 36.76 -63.77
CA LEU A 58 -18.12 36.01 -63.85
C LEU A 58 -17.05 36.40 -62.81
N GLN A 59 -17.40 37.18 -61.78
CA GLN A 59 -16.49 37.48 -60.66
C GLN A 59 -16.87 36.68 -59.41
N PRO A 60 -15.92 36.50 -58.47
CA PRO A 60 -16.22 35.92 -57.16
C PRO A 60 -17.34 36.69 -56.45
N VAL A 61 -18.27 35.97 -55.84
CA VAL A 61 -19.34 36.54 -55.04
C VAL A 61 -18.79 36.95 -53.69
N ALA A 62 -18.91 38.23 -53.33
CA ALA A 62 -18.50 38.74 -52.03
C ALA A 62 -19.73 39.00 -51.14
N ILE A 63 -19.81 38.27 -50.03
CA ILE A 63 -20.80 38.44 -48.98
C ILE A 63 -20.18 39.33 -47.89
N ARG A 64 -20.77 40.48 -47.61
CA ARG A 64 -20.32 41.39 -46.55
C ARG A 64 -21.18 41.20 -45.29
N SER A 65 -20.52 41.20 -44.14
CA SER A 65 -21.13 41.10 -42.81
C SER A 65 -22.08 39.90 -42.70
N LEU A 66 -21.53 38.69 -42.84
CA LEU A 66 -22.27 37.45 -42.64
C LEU A 66 -22.37 37.17 -41.14
N HIS A 67 -23.58 37.05 -40.63
CA HIS A 67 -23.83 36.64 -39.25
C HIS A 67 -24.75 35.43 -39.23
N VAL A 68 -24.31 34.35 -38.59
CA VAL A 68 -25.04 33.08 -38.46
C VAL A 68 -25.27 32.82 -36.98
N LYS A 69 -26.54 32.71 -36.58
CA LYS A 69 -26.95 32.47 -35.21
C LYS A 69 -27.92 31.31 -35.09
N SER A 70 -27.77 30.47 -34.07
CA SER A 70 -28.77 29.46 -33.71
C SER A 70 -30.08 30.10 -33.24
N VAL A 71 -31.22 29.68 -33.79
CA VAL A 71 -32.55 30.27 -33.48
C VAL A 71 -33.12 29.75 -32.16
N ARG A 72 -32.78 28.52 -31.77
CA ARG A 72 -33.34 27.87 -30.59
C ARG A 72 -32.32 27.78 -29.45
N ALA A 73 -32.76 28.07 -28.24
CA ALA A 73 -31.92 28.01 -27.03
C ALA A 73 -31.64 26.57 -26.56
N ASP A 74 -32.45 25.60 -26.99
CA ASP A 74 -32.30 24.16 -26.70
C ASP A 74 -31.38 23.42 -27.69
N ALA A 75 -30.84 24.14 -28.69
CA ALA A 75 -29.96 23.64 -29.74
C ALA A 75 -28.48 23.99 -29.48
N LEU A 76 -27.56 23.42 -30.27
CA LEU A 76 -26.15 23.79 -30.25
C LEU A 76 -26.07 25.29 -30.51
N GLN A 77 -25.58 26.07 -29.55
CA GLN A 77 -25.49 27.51 -29.71
C GLN A 77 -24.32 27.79 -30.64
N ILE A 78 -24.63 28.36 -31.80
CA ILE A 78 -23.65 28.74 -32.80
C ILE A 78 -23.85 30.23 -33.03
N ASP A 79 -22.80 31.01 -32.85
CA ASP A 79 -22.73 32.42 -33.20
C ASP A 79 -21.46 32.63 -34.03
N LEU A 80 -21.61 32.89 -35.33
CA LEU A 80 -20.50 33.07 -36.26
C LEU A 80 -20.68 34.39 -36.99
N THR A 81 -19.68 35.26 -36.93
CA THR A 81 -19.61 36.51 -37.67
C THR A 81 -18.39 36.52 -38.58
N ALA A 82 -18.57 36.98 -39.82
CA ALA A 82 -17.49 37.21 -40.77
C ALA A 82 -17.68 38.55 -41.46
N THR A 83 -16.63 39.37 -41.50
CA THR A 83 -16.65 40.69 -42.15
C THR A 83 -16.86 40.55 -43.65
N GLN A 84 -16.13 39.63 -44.29
CA GLN A 84 -16.27 39.38 -45.71
C GLN A 84 -16.01 37.91 -46.06
N VAL A 85 -16.89 37.33 -46.88
CA VAL A 85 -16.74 35.97 -47.42
C VAL A 85 -16.76 36.05 -48.95
N GLN A 86 -15.66 35.68 -49.59
CA GLN A 86 -15.54 35.61 -51.05
C GLN A 86 -15.69 34.17 -51.53
N LEU A 87 -16.58 33.97 -52.49
CA LEU A 87 -16.98 32.66 -53.02
C LEU A 87 -16.83 32.65 -54.54
N ASP A 88 -15.92 31.83 -55.06
CA ASP A 88 -15.89 31.51 -56.48
C ASP A 88 -16.77 30.29 -56.75
N LEU A 89 -17.93 30.50 -57.38
CA LEU A 89 -18.94 29.48 -57.63
C LEU A 89 -18.72 28.78 -58.97
N ASN A 90 -18.76 27.46 -58.98
CA ASN A 90 -18.67 26.69 -60.21
C ASN A 90 -20.04 26.58 -60.91
N PHE A 91 -20.48 27.65 -61.58
CA PHE A 91 -21.79 27.70 -62.24
C PHE A 91 -22.03 26.56 -63.23
N SER A 92 -20.99 26.11 -63.95
CA SER A 92 -21.11 24.97 -64.87
C SER A 92 -21.54 23.68 -64.15
N ARG A 93 -21.08 23.45 -62.92
CA ARG A 93 -21.45 22.28 -62.12
C ARG A 93 -22.80 22.44 -61.44
N ILE A 94 -23.08 23.64 -60.95
CA ILE A 94 -24.34 23.98 -60.27
C ILE A 94 -25.52 23.89 -61.25
N LEU A 95 -25.41 24.49 -62.44
CA LEU A 95 -26.49 24.54 -63.42
C LEU A 95 -26.66 23.21 -64.18
N LEU A 96 -25.56 22.52 -64.53
CA LEU A 96 -25.60 21.26 -65.28
C LEU A 96 -25.67 20.01 -64.38
N HIS A 97 -25.84 20.17 -63.06
CA HIS A 97 -25.92 19.08 -62.08
C HIS A 97 -24.78 18.03 -62.20
N ARG A 98 -23.58 18.46 -62.60
CA ARG A 98 -22.41 17.57 -62.75
C ARG A 98 -21.80 17.26 -61.38
N ARG A 99 -21.28 16.03 -61.21
CA ARG A 99 -20.57 15.62 -59.99
C ARG A 99 -19.33 16.50 -59.74
N GLY A 100 -19.09 16.90 -58.49
CA GLY A 100 -17.91 17.66 -58.04
C GLY A 100 -18.23 18.80 -57.06
N HIS A 101 -17.20 19.53 -56.62
CA HIS A 101 -17.31 20.66 -55.69
C HIS A 101 -18.04 21.85 -56.30
N ALA A 102 -18.97 22.45 -55.53
CA ALA A 102 -19.74 23.63 -55.95
C ALA A 102 -18.94 24.94 -55.81
N ILE A 103 -17.97 24.96 -54.90
CA ILE A 103 -17.12 26.12 -54.59
C ILE A 103 -15.71 25.81 -55.09
N ARG A 104 -15.14 26.72 -55.89
CA ARG A 104 -13.73 26.65 -56.31
C ARG A 104 -12.85 27.26 -55.22
N ASN A 105 -13.08 28.53 -54.92
CA ASN A 105 -12.32 29.30 -53.93
C ASN A 105 -13.25 29.82 -52.84
N LEU A 106 -12.84 29.66 -51.60
CA LEU A 106 -13.45 30.25 -50.41
C LEU A 106 -12.40 31.11 -49.73
N SER A 107 -12.65 32.42 -49.61
CA SER A 107 -11.85 33.30 -48.76
C SER A 107 -12.71 33.92 -47.68
N ILE A 108 -12.24 33.91 -46.43
CA ILE A 108 -12.94 34.48 -45.28
C ILE A 108 -12.02 35.49 -44.61
N GLU A 109 -12.53 36.70 -44.44
CA GLU A 109 -11.89 37.81 -43.72
C GLU A 109 -12.59 38.00 -42.36
N ASP A 110 -11.78 38.06 -41.29
CA ASP A 110 -12.16 38.26 -39.89
C ASP A 110 -13.34 37.38 -39.43
N LEU A 111 -13.07 36.09 -39.23
CA LEU A 111 -14.03 35.14 -38.71
C LEU A 111 -14.01 35.11 -37.17
N HIS A 112 -15.07 35.59 -36.53
CA HIS A 112 -15.28 35.38 -35.10
C HIS A 112 -16.36 34.33 -34.89
N GLY A 113 -16.10 33.36 -34.02
CA GLY A 113 -17.03 32.28 -33.78
C GLY A 113 -17.09 31.83 -32.34
N GLU A 114 -18.30 31.67 -31.82
CA GLU A 114 -18.59 31.01 -30.57
C GLU A 114 -19.52 29.81 -30.83
N ILE A 115 -19.05 28.63 -30.43
CA ILE A 115 -19.85 27.41 -30.41
C ILE A 115 -19.95 26.96 -28.96
N ARG A 116 -21.17 26.89 -28.44
CA ARG A 116 -21.45 26.46 -27.06
C ARG A 116 -22.42 25.29 -27.05
N ARG A 117 -22.03 24.22 -26.36
CA ARG A 117 -22.84 23.04 -26.09
C ARG A 117 -22.97 22.85 -24.59
N GLU A 118 -24.17 23.10 -24.08
CA GLU A 118 -24.46 22.96 -22.64
C GLU A 118 -25.00 21.57 -22.28
N ASN A 119 -25.65 20.88 -23.23
CA ASN A 119 -26.21 19.56 -23.01
C ASN A 119 -25.78 18.59 -24.14
N PRO A 120 -25.25 17.40 -23.82
CA PRO A 120 -24.79 16.42 -24.81
C PRO A 120 -25.93 15.84 -25.66
N ASN A 121 -27.19 15.88 -25.21
CA ASN A 121 -28.34 15.33 -25.93
C ASN A 121 -28.99 16.31 -26.92
N VAL A 122 -28.36 17.47 -27.12
CA VAL A 122 -28.86 18.52 -28.00
C VAL A 122 -28.81 18.11 -29.47
N ARG A 123 -29.85 18.46 -30.22
CA ARG A 123 -29.97 18.17 -31.65
C ARG A 123 -28.91 18.94 -32.45
N GLY A 124 -27.91 18.24 -32.96
CA GLY A 124 -26.91 18.79 -33.88
C GLY A 124 -27.40 18.92 -35.33
N ILE A 125 -26.49 19.27 -36.24
CA ILE A 125 -26.75 19.38 -37.69
C ILE A 125 -27.31 18.05 -38.23
N THR A 126 -28.35 18.12 -39.05
CA THR A 126 -29.02 16.93 -39.59
C THR A 126 -28.16 16.22 -40.65
N LYS A 127 -28.50 14.96 -40.99
CA LYS A 127 -27.81 14.22 -42.07
C LYS A 127 -27.86 14.98 -43.42
N SER A 128 -28.97 15.68 -43.71
CA SER A 128 -29.07 16.54 -44.89
C SER A 128 -28.17 17.77 -44.80
N GLY A 129 -28.03 18.36 -43.62
CA GLY A 129 -27.10 19.47 -43.36
C GLY A 129 -25.65 19.05 -43.59
N TRP A 130 -25.22 17.91 -43.04
CA TRP A 130 -23.87 17.36 -43.27
C TRP A 130 -23.62 17.02 -44.74
N GLY A 131 -24.62 16.47 -45.44
CA GLY A 131 -24.54 16.23 -46.88
C GLY A 131 -24.43 17.52 -47.69
N THR A 132 -25.03 18.62 -47.20
CA THR A 132 -24.90 19.95 -47.81
C THR A 132 -23.49 20.50 -47.59
N LEU A 133 -22.96 20.45 -46.37
CA LEU A 133 -21.59 20.88 -46.05
C LEU A 133 -20.54 20.14 -46.90
N GLN A 134 -20.71 18.83 -47.11
CA GLN A 134 -19.80 18.06 -47.95
C GLN A 134 -19.76 18.58 -49.40
N ARG A 135 -20.90 19.00 -49.97
CA ARG A 135 -20.96 19.55 -51.33
C ARG A 135 -20.37 20.95 -51.44
N LEU A 136 -20.33 21.67 -50.33
CA LEU A 136 -19.78 23.03 -50.21
C LEU A 136 -18.29 23.05 -49.87
N LEU A 137 -17.62 21.90 -49.72
CA LEU A 137 -16.17 21.89 -49.53
C LEU A 137 -15.47 22.54 -50.73
N PRO A 138 -14.60 23.55 -50.52
CA PRO A 138 -13.91 24.26 -51.59
C PRO A 138 -12.70 23.48 -52.11
N GLN A 139 -12.17 23.87 -53.28
CA GLN A 139 -10.87 23.38 -53.80
C GLN A 139 -9.69 24.20 -53.27
N LYS A 140 -9.93 25.48 -52.94
CA LYS A 140 -9.00 26.39 -52.27
C LYS A 140 -9.72 27.12 -51.15
N CYS A 141 -9.13 27.13 -49.97
CA CYS A 141 -9.65 27.81 -48.78
C CYS A 141 -8.59 28.78 -48.23
N SER A 142 -8.96 30.03 -47.97
CA SER A 142 -8.15 31.01 -47.25
C SER A 142 -8.96 31.65 -46.13
N LEU A 143 -8.35 31.74 -44.95
CA LEU A 143 -8.86 32.33 -43.74
C LEU A 143 -7.77 33.30 -43.26
N HIS A 144 -8.03 34.60 -43.34
CA HIS A 144 -7.02 35.61 -43.09
C HIS A 144 -6.87 35.97 -41.61
N SER A 145 -7.96 35.86 -40.85
CA SER A 145 -8.00 36.14 -39.43
C SER A 145 -9.17 35.37 -38.83
N SER A 146 -8.95 34.71 -37.70
CA SER A 146 -9.98 33.97 -37.01
C SER A 146 -9.79 33.94 -35.50
N GLU A 147 -10.88 34.17 -34.80
CA GLU A 147 -11.04 33.93 -33.38
C GLU A 147 -12.15 32.91 -33.18
N MET A 148 -11.84 31.80 -32.52
CA MET A 148 -12.80 30.73 -32.30
C MET A 148 -12.85 30.36 -30.83
N ARG A 149 -14.05 30.28 -30.29
CA ARG A 149 -14.35 29.82 -28.94
C ARG A 149 -15.28 28.62 -29.03
N VAL A 150 -14.80 27.45 -28.66
CA VAL A 150 -15.61 26.22 -28.60
C VAL A 150 -15.73 25.79 -27.15
N GLN A 151 -16.95 25.77 -26.62
CA GLN A 151 -17.26 25.32 -25.27
C GLN A 151 -18.17 24.10 -25.34
N ASP A 152 -17.71 22.96 -24.82
CA ASP A 152 -18.50 21.74 -24.68
C ASP A 152 -18.45 21.28 -23.21
N GLY A 153 -19.54 21.55 -22.48
CA GLY A 153 -19.62 21.34 -21.04
C GLY A 153 -18.49 22.06 -20.28
N PRO A 154 -17.62 21.33 -19.54
CA PRO A 154 -16.50 21.92 -18.81
C PRO A 154 -15.25 22.15 -19.67
N THR A 155 -15.28 21.81 -20.97
CA THR A 155 -14.15 21.96 -21.88
C THR A 155 -14.29 23.25 -22.69
N LEU A 156 -13.24 24.06 -22.73
CA LEU A 156 -13.11 25.30 -23.47
C LEU A 156 -11.88 25.23 -24.38
N ILE A 157 -12.07 25.45 -25.67
CA ILE A 157 -11.01 25.58 -26.67
C ILE A 157 -11.09 27.01 -27.24
N LEU A 158 -9.99 27.77 -27.13
CA LEU A 158 -9.86 29.11 -27.71
C LEU A 158 -8.76 29.11 -28.76
N LEU A 159 -9.06 29.62 -29.94
CA LEU A 159 -8.10 29.92 -31.00
C LEU A 159 -8.10 31.43 -31.21
N ARG A 160 -6.92 32.06 -31.22
CA ARG A 160 -6.76 33.49 -31.48
C ARG A 160 -5.76 33.75 -32.59
N ASN A 161 -6.06 34.75 -33.41
CA ASN A 161 -5.24 35.16 -34.55
C ASN A 161 -4.92 34.00 -35.50
N GLY A 162 -5.92 33.15 -35.77
CA GLY A 162 -5.80 31.99 -36.64
C GLY A 162 -5.83 32.40 -38.11
N THR A 163 -4.83 31.95 -38.88
CA THR A 163 -4.80 32.07 -40.34
C THR A 163 -4.62 30.68 -40.95
N LEU A 164 -5.32 30.42 -42.05
CA LEU A 164 -5.26 29.14 -42.76
C LEU A 164 -5.30 29.42 -44.26
N SER A 165 -4.40 28.84 -45.02
CA SER A 165 -4.49 28.77 -46.48
C SER A 165 -4.30 27.33 -46.87
N ALA A 166 -5.14 26.78 -47.75
CA ALA A 166 -5.03 25.41 -48.21
C ALA A 166 -5.55 25.31 -49.65
N SER A 167 -4.88 24.55 -50.50
CA SER A 167 -5.24 24.38 -51.91
C SER A 167 -4.87 22.98 -52.39
N GLU A 168 -5.58 22.50 -53.42
CA GLU A 168 -5.24 21.29 -54.18
C GLU A 168 -3.95 21.44 -55.00
N ILE A 169 -3.58 22.67 -55.36
CA ILE A 169 -2.50 22.95 -56.32
C ILE A 169 -1.25 23.48 -55.62
N GLU A 170 -1.44 24.38 -54.65
CA GLU A 170 -0.35 25.09 -53.94
C GLU A 170 -0.25 24.66 -52.48
N ALA A 171 0.98 24.60 -51.96
CA ALA A 171 1.21 24.42 -50.54
C ALA A 171 0.72 25.67 -49.78
N GLY A 172 -0.17 25.45 -48.83
CA GLY A 172 -0.69 26.47 -47.95
C GLY A 172 0.09 26.59 -46.65
N ARG A 173 -0.35 27.50 -45.81
CA ARG A 173 0.19 27.75 -44.47
C ARG A 173 -0.93 27.90 -43.45
N PHE A 174 -0.66 27.41 -42.25
CA PHE A 174 -1.43 27.67 -41.05
C PHE A 174 -0.57 28.45 -40.06
N SER A 175 -1.15 29.45 -39.42
CA SER A 175 -0.55 30.07 -38.24
C SER A 175 -1.63 30.42 -37.22
N ALA A 176 -1.28 30.39 -35.93
CA ALA A 176 -2.15 30.92 -34.89
C ALA A 176 -1.31 31.62 -33.82
N GLY A 177 -1.81 32.75 -33.32
CA GLY A 177 -1.17 33.45 -32.22
C GLY A 177 -1.23 32.63 -30.94
N GLU A 178 -2.41 32.06 -30.66
CA GLU A 178 -2.68 31.28 -29.44
C GLU A 178 -3.72 30.19 -29.69
N LEU A 179 -3.48 29.00 -29.14
CA LEU A 179 -4.47 27.93 -28.98
C LEU A 179 -4.49 27.50 -27.51
N MET A 180 -5.59 27.77 -26.81
CA MET A 180 -5.78 27.36 -25.42
C MET A 180 -6.81 26.24 -25.34
N ILE A 181 -6.47 25.17 -24.61
CA ILE A 181 -7.37 24.08 -24.28
C ILE A 181 -7.48 24.03 -22.76
N ALA A 182 -8.68 24.22 -22.22
CA ALA A 182 -8.97 24.17 -20.80
C ALA A 182 -10.12 23.19 -20.52
N SER A 183 -9.82 22.12 -19.79
CA SER A 183 -10.75 21.06 -19.37
C SER A 183 -10.45 20.68 -17.91
N PRO A 184 -11.30 19.89 -17.23
CA PRO A 184 -11.06 19.46 -15.86
C PRO A 184 -9.71 18.76 -15.63
N TRP A 185 -9.19 18.10 -16.67
CA TRP A 185 -7.97 17.28 -16.57
C TRP A 185 -6.77 17.84 -17.35
N LEU A 186 -6.96 18.87 -18.17
CA LEU A 186 -5.91 19.44 -19.02
C LEU A 186 -6.14 20.95 -19.20
N ARG A 187 -5.15 21.76 -18.84
CA ARG A 187 -5.11 23.20 -19.13
C ARG A 187 -3.77 23.54 -19.77
N GLN A 188 -3.78 23.81 -21.08
CA GLN A 188 -2.57 24.10 -21.86
C GLN A 188 -2.82 25.24 -22.84
N THR A 189 -1.82 26.10 -23.01
CA THR A 189 -1.83 27.20 -23.96
C THR A 189 -0.62 27.07 -24.87
N PHE A 190 -0.86 26.92 -26.16
CA PHE A 190 0.18 26.90 -27.20
C PHE A 190 0.23 28.26 -27.87
N SER A 191 1.42 28.79 -28.08
CA SER A 191 1.60 30.11 -28.69
C SER A 191 2.47 30.02 -29.94
N GLN A 192 2.28 30.96 -30.86
CA GLN A 192 3.07 31.06 -32.10
C GLN A 192 3.05 29.80 -32.98
N LEU A 193 1.89 29.17 -33.10
CA LEU A 193 1.68 27.99 -33.93
C LEU A 193 1.93 28.30 -35.40
N ARG A 194 2.70 27.46 -36.08
CA ARG A 194 2.99 27.56 -37.53
C ARG A 194 3.08 26.16 -38.12
N GLY A 195 2.53 25.97 -39.31
CA GLY A 195 2.62 24.71 -40.05
C GLY A 195 2.28 24.87 -41.52
N ALA A 196 2.63 23.87 -42.33
CA ALA A 196 2.26 23.80 -43.73
C ALA A 196 0.93 23.07 -43.89
N THR A 197 0.11 23.48 -44.84
CA THR A 197 -1.21 22.90 -45.07
C THR A 197 -1.39 22.47 -46.51
N ARG A 198 -2.09 21.35 -46.71
CA ARG A 198 -2.41 20.80 -48.03
C ARG A 198 -3.88 20.40 -48.05
N TRP A 199 -4.57 20.73 -49.14
CA TRP A 199 -5.91 20.25 -49.40
C TRP A 199 -5.83 19.20 -50.50
N ASP A 200 -6.40 18.02 -50.30
CA ASP A 200 -6.49 16.99 -51.34
C ASP A 200 -7.92 16.48 -51.41
N THR A 201 -8.68 17.01 -52.37
CA THR A 201 -10.09 16.68 -52.63
C THR A 201 -11.01 16.95 -51.43
N ASN A 202 -10.99 16.06 -50.43
CA ASN A 202 -11.75 16.15 -49.18
C ASN A 202 -10.87 15.95 -47.94
N ARG A 203 -9.54 15.94 -48.08
CA ARG A 203 -8.59 15.72 -46.98
C ARG A 203 -7.81 17.01 -46.73
N LEU A 204 -7.88 17.53 -45.51
CA LEU A 204 -7.03 18.63 -45.05
C LEU A 204 -5.88 18.05 -44.24
N THR A 205 -4.65 18.27 -44.69
CA THR A 205 -3.45 17.87 -43.95
C THR A 205 -2.71 19.11 -43.47
N LEU A 206 -2.41 19.16 -42.17
CA LEU A 206 -1.51 20.11 -41.52
C LEU A 206 -0.23 19.37 -41.17
N ALA A 207 0.94 19.91 -41.51
CA ALA A 207 2.24 19.29 -41.29
C ALA A 207 3.25 20.26 -40.67
N GLY A 208 4.18 19.71 -39.90
CA GLY A 208 5.27 20.47 -39.28
C GLY A 208 4.78 21.50 -38.26
N LEU A 209 3.87 21.11 -37.37
CA LEU A 209 3.33 21.97 -36.32
C LEU A 209 4.04 21.71 -34.99
N THR A 210 4.93 22.62 -34.59
CA THR A 210 5.57 22.60 -33.26
C THR A 210 4.63 23.20 -32.23
N LEU A 211 4.26 22.42 -31.21
CA LEU A 211 3.40 22.87 -30.11
C LEU A 211 4.22 23.37 -28.92
N ALA A 212 5.22 22.59 -28.53
CA ALA A 212 6.11 22.87 -27.42
C ALA A 212 7.44 22.17 -27.65
N ARG A 213 8.46 22.49 -26.85
CA ARG A 213 9.75 21.80 -26.92
C ARG A 213 9.56 20.31 -26.66
N GLY A 214 9.87 19.48 -27.65
CA GLY A 214 9.68 18.02 -27.58
C GLY A 214 8.25 17.56 -27.87
N LEU A 215 7.38 18.41 -28.40
CA LEU A 215 6.05 18.02 -28.88
C LEU A 215 5.80 18.66 -30.24
N ASP A 216 6.04 17.86 -31.28
CA ASP A 216 5.98 18.29 -32.68
C ASP A 216 5.02 17.39 -33.45
N PHE A 217 3.96 17.97 -34.00
CA PHE A 217 3.08 17.25 -34.93
C PHE A 217 3.72 17.23 -36.31
N GLU A 218 4.25 16.07 -36.72
CA GLU A 218 4.75 15.84 -38.07
C GLU A 218 3.61 16.01 -39.09
N SER A 219 2.46 15.38 -38.82
CA SER A 219 1.26 15.54 -39.63
C SER A 219 -0.04 15.31 -38.86
N VAL A 220 -1.07 16.07 -39.20
CA VAL A 220 -2.46 15.88 -38.75
C VAL A 220 -3.34 16.00 -39.98
N SER A 221 -4.05 14.93 -40.33
CA SER A 221 -4.94 14.86 -41.48
C SER A 221 -6.39 14.66 -41.06
N LEU A 222 -7.28 15.49 -41.57
CA LEU A 222 -8.73 15.40 -41.42
C LEU A 222 -9.34 14.96 -42.75
N ASP A 223 -10.03 13.83 -42.77
CA ASP A 223 -10.70 13.28 -43.94
C ASP A 223 -12.22 13.51 -43.85
N PHE A 224 -12.71 14.37 -44.76
CA PHE A 224 -14.12 14.76 -44.89
C PHE A 224 -14.85 14.01 -46.02
N SER A 225 -14.23 13.02 -46.66
CA SER A 225 -14.81 12.27 -47.80
C SER A 225 -16.16 11.62 -47.49
N ARG A 226 -16.43 11.35 -46.21
CA ARG A 226 -17.65 10.70 -45.70
C ARG A 226 -18.50 11.61 -44.83
N LEU A 227 -18.31 12.93 -44.91
CA LEU A 227 -19.02 13.91 -44.08
C LEU A 227 -20.55 13.80 -44.20
N GLY A 228 -21.11 13.56 -45.39
CA GLY A 228 -22.54 13.36 -45.61
C GLY A 228 -23.11 12.07 -45.04
N SER A 229 -22.25 11.09 -44.71
CA SER A 229 -22.60 9.93 -43.89
C SER A 229 -22.33 10.15 -42.39
N GLN A 230 -22.03 11.39 -42.01
CA GLN A 230 -21.70 11.83 -40.66
C GLN A 230 -20.51 11.05 -40.09
N ARG A 231 -19.45 10.96 -40.88
CA ARG A 231 -18.18 10.36 -40.49
C ARG A 231 -17.04 11.30 -40.79
N VAL A 232 -16.17 11.50 -39.81
CA VAL A 232 -14.90 12.21 -39.93
C VAL A 232 -13.81 11.31 -39.38
N ARG A 233 -12.71 11.22 -40.11
CA ARG A 233 -11.51 10.51 -39.67
C ARG A 233 -10.38 11.52 -39.50
N LEU A 234 -9.72 11.43 -38.36
CA LEU A 234 -8.51 12.16 -38.01
C LEU A 234 -7.36 11.15 -37.96
N GLU A 235 -6.28 11.44 -38.67
CA GLU A 235 -5.02 10.70 -38.64
C GLU A 235 -3.94 11.66 -38.14
N PHE A 236 -3.07 11.23 -37.23
CA PHE A 236 -1.98 12.06 -36.73
C PHE A 236 -0.69 11.27 -36.55
N ASP A 237 0.43 11.97 -36.77
CA ASP A 237 1.80 11.54 -36.53
C ASP A 237 2.50 12.68 -35.76
N ALA A 238 3.10 12.36 -34.62
CA ALA A 238 3.71 13.33 -33.73
C ALA A 238 5.00 12.79 -33.13
N ASP A 239 6.04 13.61 -33.11
CA ASP A 239 7.22 13.39 -32.30
C ASP A 239 6.95 13.91 -30.89
N VAL A 240 7.04 13.01 -29.92
CA VAL A 240 6.65 13.25 -28.53
C VAL A 240 7.79 12.83 -27.61
N PHE A 241 8.47 13.82 -27.06
CA PHE A 241 9.49 13.71 -26.02
C PHE A 241 10.58 12.68 -26.34
N GLY A 242 11.15 12.77 -27.55
CA GLY A 242 12.17 11.86 -28.07
C GLY A 242 11.64 10.61 -28.76
N GLY A 243 10.33 10.36 -28.68
CA GLY A 243 9.64 9.23 -29.31
C GLY A 243 8.67 9.66 -30.40
N LYS A 244 7.86 8.71 -30.88
CA LYS A 244 6.81 8.92 -31.89
C LYS A 244 5.46 8.38 -31.42
N ILE A 245 4.39 9.12 -31.71
CA ILE A 245 3.01 8.66 -31.55
C ILE A 245 2.30 8.79 -32.88
N ARG A 246 1.68 7.69 -33.30
CA ARG A 246 0.82 7.64 -34.48
C ARG A 246 -0.55 7.17 -34.06
N GLY A 247 -1.59 7.81 -34.58
CA GLY A 247 -2.95 7.42 -34.24
C GLY A 247 -3.95 7.76 -35.31
N ASN A 248 -5.05 7.02 -35.30
CA ASN A 248 -6.25 7.37 -36.02
C ASN A 248 -7.44 7.42 -35.06
N ILE A 249 -8.30 8.40 -35.28
CA ILE A 249 -9.55 8.60 -34.57
C ILE A 249 -10.63 8.71 -35.64
N ALA A 250 -11.58 7.79 -35.65
CA ALA A 250 -12.74 7.85 -36.52
C ALA A 250 -14.00 7.94 -35.66
N HIS A 251 -14.85 8.91 -35.99
CA HIS A 251 -16.10 9.14 -35.31
C HIS A 251 -17.28 8.89 -36.25
N GLU A 252 -18.25 8.08 -35.84
CA GLU A 252 -19.48 7.83 -36.60
C GLU A 252 -20.71 8.37 -35.84
N TRP A 253 -21.36 9.40 -36.40
CA TRP A 253 -22.55 10.06 -35.83
C TRP A 253 -23.89 9.43 -36.28
N HIS A 254 -23.87 8.33 -37.05
CA HIS A 254 -25.05 7.84 -37.80
C HIS A 254 -26.10 7.06 -36.96
N SER A 255 -26.07 7.13 -35.63
CA SER A 255 -26.85 6.24 -34.74
C SER A 255 -27.16 6.93 -33.41
N PRO A 256 -28.26 6.58 -32.70
CA PRO A 256 -28.43 6.94 -31.28
C PRO A 256 -27.27 6.45 -30.39
N ARG A 257 -26.39 5.58 -30.91
CA ARG A 257 -25.14 5.16 -30.29
C ARG A 257 -23.94 5.80 -31.02
N TYR A 258 -23.36 6.84 -30.43
CA TYR A 258 -22.05 7.36 -30.82
C TYR A 258 -21.00 6.24 -30.76
N ASN A 259 -20.28 5.96 -31.86
CA ASN A 259 -19.24 4.92 -31.86
C ASN A 259 -17.88 5.54 -32.19
N TRP A 260 -16.98 5.49 -31.22
CA TRP A 260 -15.60 5.93 -31.36
C TRP A 260 -14.74 4.77 -31.79
N LYS A 261 -13.90 4.96 -32.81
CA LYS A 261 -12.82 4.05 -33.18
C LYS A 261 -11.52 4.82 -33.01
N VAL A 262 -10.69 4.36 -32.08
CA VAL A 262 -9.35 4.92 -31.83
C VAL A 262 -8.36 3.78 -31.96
N ALA A 263 -7.31 3.98 -32.74
CA ALA A 263 -6.19 3.04 -32.77
C ALA A 263 -4.90 3.84 -32.87
N GLY A 264 -3.88 3.44 -32.12
CA GLY A 264 -2.60 4.13 -32.15
C GLY A 264 -1.46 3.28 -31.65
N ALA A 265 -0.27 3.75 -31.97
CA ALA A 265 0.99 3.20 -31.54
C ALA A 265 1.89 4.33 -31.03
N ALA A 266 2.68 4.02 -30.02
CA ALA A 266 3.61 4.92 -29.37
C ALA A 266 4.95 4.18 -29.19
N THR A 267 6.06 4.82 -29.53
CA THR A 267 7.40 4.22 -29.43
C THR A 267 8.40 5.22 -28.88
N ASP A 268 9.29 4.73 -28.01
CA ASP A 268 10.42 5.47 -27.43
C ASP A 268 10.09 6.82 -26.75
N ILE A 269 8.98 6.91 -26.01
CA ILE A 269 8.54 8.14 -25.34
C ILE A 269 9.17 8.27 -23.96
N SER A 270 9.88 9.37 -23.71
CA SER A 270 10.44 9.68 -22.39
C SER A 270 9.37 10.06 -21.37
N LEU A 271 9.22 9.24 -20.32
CA LEU A 271 8.31 9.52 -19.21
C LEU A 271 8.79 10.71 -18.37
N THR A 272 10.11 10.88 -18.25
CA THR A 272 10.71 12.02 -17.53
C THR A 272 10.27 13.34 -18.14
N GLN A 273 10.51 13.51 -19.45
CA GLN A 273 10.14 14.73 -20.17
C GLN A 273 8.62 14.92 -20.22
N THR A 274 7.86 13.82 -20.38
CA THR A 274 6.39 13.86 -20.36
C THR A 274 5.86 14.36 -19.02
N SER A 275 6.35 13.83 -17.89
CA SER A 275 5.88 14.22 -16.55
C SER A 275 6.21 15.68 -16.22
N GLU A 276 7.38 16.16 -16.65
CA GLU A 276 7.78 17.57 -16.52
C GLU A 276 6.92 18.50 -17.38
N ALA A 277 6.62 18.11 -18.62
CA ALA A 277 5.80 18.91 -19.53
C ALA A 277 4.31 18.96 -19.12
N ILE A 278 3.77 17.87 -18.56
CA ILE A 278 2.39 17.78 -18.09
C ILE A 278 2.21 18.42 -16.71
N GLY A 279 3.30 18.59 -15.94
CA GLY A 279 3.24 19.19 -14.59
C GLY A 279 2.68 18.24 -13.53
N LEU A 280 2.98 16.94 -13.63
CA LEU A 280 2.57 15.96 -12.62
C LEU A 280 3.27 16.25 -11.28
N THR A 281 2.52 16.16 -10.18
CA THR A 281 3.04 16.39 -8.81
C THR A 281 4.14 15.39 -8.43
N ASP A 282 3.96 14.13 -8.81
CA ASP A 282 4.99 13.10 -8.70
C ASP A 282 5.65 12.90 -10.06
N ARG A 283 6.97 13.11 -10.14
CA ARG A 283 7.74 12.86 -11.36
C ARG A 283 7.88 11.36 -11.60
N PHE A 284 7.69 10.96 -12.85
CA PHE A 284 7.93 9.60 -13.32
C PHE A 284 9.12 9.62 -14.27
N GLY A 285 10.08 8.72 -14.08
CA GLY A 285 11.14 8.50 -15.05
C GLY A 285 10.95 7.19 -15.82
N GLY A 286 11.74 7.02 -16.87
CA GLY A 286 11.72 5.82 -17.71
C GLY A 286 11.33 6.12 -19.16
N LEU A 287 11.14 5.04 -19.93
CA LEU A 287 10.88 5.07 -21.36
C LEU A 287 9.75 4.11 -21.72
N ILE A 288 8.69 4.61 -22.35
CA ILE A 288 7.73 3.75 -23.04
C ILE A 288 8.40 3.29 -24.33
N ARG A 289 8.86 2.03 -24.38
CA ARG A 289 9.59 1.50 -25.53
C ARG A 289 8.64 1.24 -26.69
N ALA A 290 7.52 0.60 -26.40
CA ALA A 290 6.48 0.34 -27.37
C ALA A 290 5.11 0.28 -26.68
N SER A 291 4.09 0.83 -27.31
CA SER A 291 2.72 0.77 -26.84
C SER A 291 1.76 0.78 -28.01
N ASN A 292 0.85 -0.18 -28.05
CA ASN A 292 -0.19 -0.31 -29.05
C ASN A 292 -1.54 -0.33 -28.35
N PHE A 293 -2.46 0.51 -28.80
CA PHE A 293 -3.80 0.58 -28.22
C PHE A 293 -4.87 0.63 -29.30
N THR A 294 -5.99 -0.04 -29.03
CA THR A 294 -7.20 0.07 -29.83
C THR A 294 -8.39 0.26 -28.90
N PHE A 295 -9.35 1.05 -29.33
CA PHE A 295 -10.62 1.28 -28.66
C PHE A 295 -11.72 1.38 -29.70
N ARG A 296 -12.81 0.67 -29.49
CA ARG A 296 -14.00 0.70 -30.33
C ARG A 296 -15.22 0.64 -29.44
N GLY A 297 -16.09 1.64 -29.48
CA GLY A 297 -17.36 1.61 -28.78
C GLY A 297 -17.83 2.97 -28.30
N ASN A 298 -18.79 2.95 -27.38
CA ASN A 298 -19.36 4.14 -26.74
C ASN A 298 -19.12 4.06 -25.24
N LEU A 299 -18.46 5.06 -24.64
CA LEU A 299 -18.29 5.13 -23.19
C LEU A 299 -19.61 5.22 -22.43
N ALA A 300 -20.68 5.71 -23.06
CA ALA A 300 -22.03 5.70 -22.48
C ALA A 300 -22.70 4.31 -22.47
N HIS A 301 -22.18 3.37 -23.27
CA HIS A 301 -22.65 1.97 -23.33
C HIS A 301 -21.45 1.04 -23.19
N PRO A 302 -20.87 0.92 -21.97
CA PRO A 302 -19.63 0.16 -21.74
C PRO A 302 -19.73 -1.32 -22.14
N ALA A 303 -20.95 -1.87 -22.20
CA ALA A 303 -21.22 -3.23 -22.66
C ALA A 303 -20.77 -3.51 -24.11
N ASP A 304 -20.81 -2.49 -24.98
CA ASP A 304 -20.49 -2.61 -26.41
C ASP A 304 -19.02 -2.22 -26.72
N VAL A 305 -18.20 -1.99 -25.68
CA VAL A 305 -16.81 -1.53 -25.82
C VAL A 305 -15.87 -2.71 -26.04
N THR A 306 -15.03 -2.59 -27.07
CA THR A 306 -13.86 -3.44 -27.29
C THR A 306 -12.61 -2.57 -27.19
N ALA A 307 -11.63 -3.00 -26.41
CA ALA A 307 -10.36 -2.30 -26.30
C ALA A 307 -9.19 -3.29 -26.21
N SER A 308 -8.01 -2.87 -26.64
CA SER A 308 -6.78 -3.61 -26.40
C SER A 308 -5.68 -2.63 -26.04
N LEU A 309 -4.82 -3.02 -25.11
CA LEU A 309 -3.63 -2.28 -24.72
C LEU A 309 -2.48 -3.26 -24.59
N TRP A 310 -1.41 -3.00 -25.30
CA TRP A 310 -0.13 -3.66 -25.11
C TRP A 310 0.92 -2.58 -24.90
N THR A 311 1.68 -2.63 -23.82
CA THR A 311 2.68 -1.61 -23.49
C THR A 311 3.91 -2.23 -22.84
N GLU A 312 5.08 -1.76 -23.25
CA GLU A 312 6.40 -2.08 -22.70
C GLU A 312 7.02 -0.78 -22.17
N VAL A 313 7.29 -0.75 -20.87
CA VAL A 313 7.93 0.37 -20.18
C VAL A 313 9.25 -0.11 -19.61
N THR A 314 10.33 0.64 -19.83
CA THR A 314 11.67 0.32 -19.33
C THR A 314 12.19 1.41 -18.40
N GLY A 315 12.92 1.00 -17.37
CA GLY A 315 13.52 1.90 -16.37
C GLY A 315 12.51 2.82 -15.69
N LEU A 316 11.29 2.34 -15.41
CA LEU A 316 10.26 3.13 -14.75
C LEU A 316 10.75 3.51 -13.35
N THR A 317 10.86 4.81 -13.07
CA THR A 317 11.18 5.32 -11.74
C THR A 317 10.02 6.11 -11.15
N TRP A 318 9.65 5.80 -9.91
CA TRP A 318 8.61 6.51 -9.16
C TRP A 318 8.97 6.54 -7.68
N ARG A 319 9.02 7.73 -7.06
CA ARG A 319 9.38 7.94 -5.64
C ARG A 319 10.66 7.19 -5.23
N ASN A 320 11.72 7.31 -6.03
CA ASN A 320 13.01 6.61 -5.88
C ASN A 320 12.96 5.07 -5.98
N ARG A 321 11.87 4.50 -6.49
CA ARG A 321 11.72 3.07 -6.75
C ARG A 321 11.87 2.84 -8.25
N THR A 322 12.61 1.81 -8.64
CA THR A 322 12.94 1.55 -10.05
C THR A 322 12.47 0.15 -10.43
N ALA A 323 11.66 0.05 -11.49
CA ALA A 323 11.40 -1.20 -12.20
C ALA A 323 12.12 -1.18 -13.55
N GLU A 324 12.87 -2.24 -13.88
CA GLU A 324 13.67 -2.29 -15.10
C GLU A 324 12.81 -2.49 -16.35
N ALA A 325 11.79 -3.35 -16.24
CA ALA A 325 10.85 -3.61 -17.31
C ALA A 325 9.46 -3.89 -16.75
N ILE A 326 8.45 -3.30 -17.38
CA ILE A 326 7.04 -3.61 -17.15
C ILE A 326 6.41 -3.87 -18.53
N MET A 327 5.86 -5.07 -18.71
CA MET A 327 5.08 -5.42 -19.88
C MET A 327 3.64 -5.66 -19.47
N LEU A 328 2.70 -4.98 -20.11
CA LEU A 328 1.27 -5.12 -19.85
C LEU A 328 0.55 -5.39 -21.17
N GLY A 329 -0.10 -6.53 -21.27
CA GLY A 329 -1.01 -6.89 -22.36
C GLY A 329 -2.40 -7.17 -21.80
N ALA A 330 -3.38 -6.35 -22.18
CA ALA A 330 -4.78 -6.48 -21.76
C ALA A 330 -5.74 -6.24 -22.92
N SER A 331 -6.84 -6.99 -22.96
CA SER A 331 -7.91 -6.79 -23.94
C SER A 331 -9.27 -6.86 -23.28
N LEU A 332 -10.14 -5.90 -23.60
CA LEU A 332 -11.54 -5.87 -23.21
C LEU A 332 -12.40 -6.34 -24.38
N TYR A 333 -13.14 -7.42 -24.19
CA TYR A 333 -14.10 -7.94 -25.16
C TYR A 333 -15.31 -8.52 -24.42
N ASN A 334 -16.54 -8.21 -24.86
CA ASN A 334 -17.78 -8.70 -24.25
C ASN A 334 -17.86 -8.53 -22.72
N GLN A 335 -17.47 -7.36 -22.19
CA GLN A 335 -17.41 -7.07 -20.74
C GLN A 335 -16.42 -7.95 -19.96
N GLN A 336 -15.48 -8.60 -20.62
CA GLN A 336 -14.39 -9.34 -19.99
C GLN A 336 -13.06 -8.69 -20.32
N ILE A 337 -12.30 -8.34 -19.28
CA ILE A 337 -10.89 -7.94 -19.38
C ILE A 337 -10.07 -9.23 -19.36
N GLN A 338 -9.46 -9.59 -20.46
CA GLN A 338 -8.43 -10.61 -20.51
C GLN A 338 -7.07 -9.94 -20.29
N LEU A 339 -6.47 -10.20 -19.13
CA LEU A 339 -5.08 -9.85 -18.84
C LEU A 339 -4.19 -10.95 -19.43
N GLN A 340 -3.65 -10.70 -20.62
CA GLN A 340 -2.76 -11.63 -21.32
C GLN A 340 -1.46 -11.80 -20.54
N GLN A 341 -0.88 -10.69 -20.08
CA GLN A 341 0.34 -10.70 -19.29
C GLN A 341 0.51 -9.36 -18.56
N LEU A 342 0.84 -9.42 -17.28
CA LEU A 342 1.52 -8.35 -16.54
C LEU A 342 2.85 -8.92 -16.07
N TYR A 343 3.95 -8.47 -16.67
CA TYR A 343 5.31 -8.87 -16.31
C TYR A 343 6.05 -7.68 -15.72
N ILE A 344 6.62 -7.85 -14.54
CA ILE A 344 7.42 -6.85 -13.85
C ILE A 344 8.77 -7.45 -13.53
N LYS A 345 9.85 -6.79 -13.98
CA LYS A 345 11.23 -7.15 -13.69
C LYS A 345 11.92 -6.05 -12.91
N GLN A 346 12.63 -6.43 -11.85
CA GLN A 346 13.51 -5.56 -11.10
C GLN A 346 14.77 -6.35 -10.73
N LYS A 347 15.93 -5.99 -11.31
CA LYS A 347 17.18 -6.72 -11.14
C LYS A 347 16.98 -8.20 -11.48
N THR A 348 17.16 -9.06 -10.48
CA THR A 348 17.00 -10.51 -10.56
C THR A 348 15.58 -10.98 -10.19
N ASN A 349 14.68 -10.07 -9.78
CA ASN A 349 13.32 -10.36 -9.37
C ASN A 349 12.35 -10.27 -10.56
N GLN A 350 11.41 -11.20 -10.63
CA GLN A 350 10.40 -11.28 -11.69
C GLN A 350 9.03 -11.59 -11.08
N LEU A 351 7.99 -10.91 -11.57
CA LEU A 351 6.60 -11.13 -11.22
C LEU A 351 5.77 -11.20 -12.52
N THR A 352 4.99 -12.26 -12.67
CA THR A 352 4.07 -12.47 -13.78
C THR A 352 2.66 -12.70 -13.26
N VAL A 353 1.69 -11.99 -13.83
CA VAL A 353 0.26 -12.18 -13.57
C VAL A 353 -0.48 -12.29 -14.89
N SER A 354 -1.37 -13.26 -15.01
CA SER A 354 -2.22 -13.45 -16.19
C SER A 354 -3.60 -13.92 -15.77
N GLY A 355 -4.65 -13.56 -16.50
CA GLY A 355 -6.00 -13.95 -16.11
C GLY A 355 -7.10 -13.26 -16.89
N GLN A 356 -8.30 -13.35 -16.33
CA GLN A 356 -9.52 -12.75 -16.87
C GLN A 356 -10.29 -12.07 -15.73
N ALA A 357 -10.88 -10.92 -16.00
CA ALA A 357 -11.72 -10.21 -15.06
C ALA A 357 -13.04 -9.75 -15.69
N SER A 358 -14.09 -9.64 -14.89
CA SER A 358 -15.35 -9.02 -15.32
C SER A 358 -15.24 -7.49 -15.27
N PHE A 359 -15.67 -6.82 -16.35
CA PHE A 359 -15.74 -5.37 -16.42
C PHE A 359 -17.13 -4.91 -15.99
N SER A 360 -17.26 -4.42 -14.75
CA SER A 360 -18.56 -3.97 -14.23
C SER A 360 -19.04 -2.68 -14.91
N SER A 361 -20.36 -2.62 -15.14
CA SER A 361 -21.05 -1.42 -15.62
C SER A 361 -21.21 -0.33 -14.54
N LYS A 362 -20.98 -0.66 -13.26
CA LYS A 362 -21.02 0.29 -12.14
C LYS A 362 -19.59 0.61 -11.67
N SER A 363 -19.26 1.90 -11.62
CA SER A 363 -17.95 2.38 -11.16
C SER A 363 -17.62 1.98 -9.73
N SER A 364 -18.63 1.79 -8.87
CA SER A 364 -18.45 1.31 -7.50
C SER A 364 -17.88 -0.10 -7.40
N ASP A 365 -18.12 -0.94 -8.41
CA ASP A 365 -17.67 -2.33 -8.44
C ASP A 365 -16.29 -2.48 -9.14
N TRP A 366 -15.71 -1.38 -9.66
CA TRP A 366 -14.39 -1.42 -10.31
C TRP A 366 -13.24 -1.71 -9.34
N LEU A 367 -13.42 -1.42 -8.05
CA LEU A 367 -12.42 -1.69 -7.01
C LEU A 367 -12.47 -3.14 -6.50
N SER A 368 -13.39 -3.97 -7.00
CA SER A 368 -13.51 -5.38 -6.61
C SER A 368 -14.05 -6.22 -7.79
N PRO A 369 -13.34 -6.27 -8.93
CA PRO A 369 -13.77 -7.06 -10.07
C PRO A 369 -13.67 -8.55 -9.77
N ASP A 370 -14.54 -9.37 -10.38
CA ASP A 370 -14.32 -10.81 -10.39
C ASP A 370 -13.09 -11.06 -11.26
N PHE A 371 -12.01 -11.58 -10.69
CA PHE A 371 -10.74 -11.86 -11.35
C PHE A 371 -10.42 -13.34 -11.18
N ARG A 372 -10.04 -14.02 -12.26
CA ARG A 372 -9.51 -15.37 -12.25
C ARG A 372 -8.19 -15.38 -12.98
N GLY A 373 -7.11 -15.78 -12.33
CA GLY A 373 -5.80 -15.76 -12.95
C GLY A 373 -4.72 -16.44 -12.16
N ASP A 374 -3.59 -16.61 -12.82
CA ASP A 374 -2.39 -17.21 -12.31
C ASP A 374 -1.40 -16.11 -11.91
N ILE A 375 -0.69 -16.35 -10.81
CA ILE A 375 0.36 -15.50 -10.29
C ILE A 375 1.60 -16.36 -10.14
N ALA A 376 2.72 -15.89 -10.69
CA ALA A 376 4.02 -16.48 -10.52
C ALA A 376 5.05 -15.39 -10.20
N ALA A 377 5.81 -15.55 -9.13
CA ALA A 377 6.87 -14.64 -8.74
C ALA A 377 8.15 -15.43 -8.43
N THR A 378 9.27 -14.96 -8.96
CA THR A 378 10.61 -15.46 -8.66
C THR A 378 11.42 -14.28 -8.13
N ILE A 379 11.62 -14.24 -6.82
CA ILE A 379 12.28 -13.16 -6.09
C ILE A 379 13.61 -13.70 -5.61
N ASN A 380 14.71 -13.28 -6.22
CA ASN A 380 16.08 -13.67 -5.83
C ASN A 380 16.69 -12.70 -4.82
N ASN A 381 16.06 -11.55 -4.59
CA ASN A 381 16.41 -10.65 -3.50
C ASN A 381 15.14 -10.01 -2.95
N LEU A 382 14.69 -10.51 -1.79
CA LEU A 382 13.47 -10.04 -1.13
C LEU A 382 13.58 -8.58 -0.65
N ASP A 383 14.77 -8.09 -0.31
CA ASP A 383 14.95 -6.68 0.08
C ASP A 383 14.60 -5.76 -1.09
N ASP A 384 15.20 -6.03 -2.25
CA ASP A 384 14.97 -5.26 -3.47
C ASP A 384 13.48 -5.28 -3.87
N PHE A 385 12.84 -6.45 -3.80
CA PHE A 385 11.43 -6.60 -4.16
C PHE A 385 10.50 -5.85 -3.21
N THR A 386 10.69 -5.98 -1.90
CA THR A 386 9.82 -5.33 -0.90
C THR A 386 9.94 -3.81 -0.93
N THR A 387 11.11 -3.27 -1.31
CA THR A 387 11.28 -1.82 -1.48
C THR A 387 10.44 -1.23 -2.63
N LEU A 388 10.09 -2.02 -3.67
CA LEU A 388 9.13 -1.58 -4.71
C LEU A 388 7.76 -1.23 -4.10
N PHE A 389 7.37 -1.97 -3.07
CA PHE A 389 6.09 -1.81 -2.38
C PHE A 389 6.18 -0.90 -1.15
N GLY A 390 7.38 -0.42 -0.81
CA GLY A 390 7.60 0.59 0.22
C GLY A 390 8.10 0.08 1.58
N ALA A 391 8.56 -1.16 1.66
CA ALA A 391 9.28 -1.65 2.83
C ALA A 391 10.61 -0.90 3.02
N LYS A 392 11.11 -0.84 4.26
CA LYS A 392 12.44 -0.29 4.56
C LYS A 392 13.51 -1.31 4.19
N SER A 393 14.58 -0.84 3.54
CA SER A 393 15.72 -1.70 3.19
C SER A 393 16.42 -2.23 4.46
N GLY A 394 16.84 -3.49 4.41
CA GLY A 394 17.53 -4.20 5.48
C GLY A 394 16.62 -4.93 6.46
N GLU A 395 15.30 -4.86 6.30
CA GLU A 395 14.34 -5.63 7.11
C GLU A 395 14.07 -7.03 6.53
N PHE A 396 14.34 -7.20 5.22
CA PHE A 396 14.09 -8.42 4.47
C PHE A 396 15.34 -8.87 3.71
N ALA A 397 15.53 -10.18 3.52
CA ALA A 397 16.55 -10.73 2.63
C ALA A 397 16.16 -12.14 2.17
N GLY A 398 16.85 -12.67 1.16
CA GLY A 398 16.72 -14.05 0.70
C GLY A 398 15.92 -14.24 -0.59
N ASN A 399 15.67 -15.50 -0.91
CA ASN A 399 14.97 -15.93 -2.12
C ASN A 399 13.54 -16.36 -1.79
N LEU A 400 12.57 -15.97 -2.63
CA LEU A 400 11.16 -16.34 -2.51
C LEU A 400 10.60 -16.71 -3.88
N PHE A 401 9.96 -17.87 -3.96
CA PHE A 401 9.18 -18.33 -5.10
C PHE A 401 7.71 -18.38 -4.67
N VAL A 402 6.83 -17.79 -5.47
CA VAL A 402 5.39 -17.81 -5.25
C VAL A 402 4.72 -18.25 -6.53
N GLU A 403 3.87 -19.26 -6.46
CA GLU A 403 3.08 -19.72 -7.59
C GLU A 403 1.68 -20.10 -7.14
N GLY A 404 0.68 -19.72 -7.92
CA GLY A 404 -0.67 -20.19 -7.68
C GLY A 404 -1.72 -19.52 -8.54
N ALA A 405 -2.98 -19.81 -8.23
CA ALA A 405 -4.14 -19.29 -8.93
C ALA A 405 -5.07 -18.61 -7.95
N LEU A 406 -5.59 -17.44 -8.33
CA LEU A 406 -6.60 -16.70 -7.60
C LEU A 406 -7.91 -16.64 -8.42
N ASN A 407 -9.03 -16.62 -7.71
CA ASN A 407 -10.38 -16.48 -8.26
C ASN A 407 -11.21 -15.62 -7.32
N THR A 408 -11.78 -14.50 -7.76
CA THR A 408 -12.53 -13.57 -6.90
C THR A 408 -14.00 -13.45 -7.31
N GLN A 409 -14.61 -14.56 -7.74
CA GLN A 409 -16.00 -14.61 -8.20
C GLN A 409 -17.01 -14.25 -7.09
N ALA A 410 -18.00 -13.42 -7.44
CA ALA A 410 -19.11 -13.04 -6.57
C ALA A 410 -18.64 -12.46 -5.21
N ARG A 411 -17.51 -11.75 -5.21
CA ARG A 411 -16.86 -11.17 -4.02
C ARG A 411 -16.34 -12.21 -3.01
N GLN A 412 -16.19 -13.46 -3.41
CA GLN A 412 -15.55 -14.51 -2.62
C GLN A 412 -14.12 -14.74 -3.12
N LEU A 413 -13.14 -14.71 -2.22
CA LEU A 413 -11.74 -15.00 -2.54
C LEU A 413 -11.53 -16.51 -2.54
N GLY A 414 -11.26 -17.07 -3.71
CA GLY A 414 -10.87 -18.46 -3.92
C GLY A 414 -9.46 -18.54 -4.49
N GLY A 415 -8.76 -19.64 -4.26
CA GLY A 415 -7.47 -19.87 -4.90
C GLY A 415 -6.53 -20.76 -4.10
N ASN A 416 -5.45 -21.16 -4.73
CA ASN A 416 -4.36 -21.91 -4.10
C ASN A 416 -3.07 -21.16 -4.37
N LEU A 417 -2.25 -20.98 -3.33
CA LEU A 417 -0.93 -20.36 -3.42
C LEU A 417 0.10 -21.28 -2.77
N THR A 418 1.22 -21.46 -3.45
CA THR A 418 2.41 -22.11 -2.95
C THR A 418 3.49 -21.08 -2.79
N VAL A 419 4.15 -21.09 -1.63
CA VAL A 419 5.22 -20.15 -1.29
C VAL A 419 6.40 -20.96 -0.82
N GLU A 420 7.54 -20.81 -1.48
CA GLU A 420 8.80 -21.43 -1.12
C GLU A 420 9.86 -20.36 -0.93
N GLY A 421 10.63 -20.43 0.14
CA GLY A 421 11.69 -19.47 0.40
C GLY A 421 12.94 -20.13 0.95
N ALA A 422 14.09 -19.53 0.67
CA ALA A 422 15.39 -20.02 1.08
C ALA A 422 16.29 -18.85 1.51
N ALA A 423 17.07 -19.09 2.58
CA ALA A 423 17.98 -18.11 3.18
C ALA A 423 17.31 -16.76 3.44
N LEU A 424 16.10 -16.80 4.01
CA LEU A 424 15.28 -15.64 4.30
C LEU A 424 15.79 -14.91 5.55
N THR A 425 15.72 -13.59 5.53
CA THR A 425 15.71 -12.79 6.75
C THR A 425 14.35 -12.11 6.82
N LEU A 426 13.57 -12.42 7.85
CA LEU A 426 12.27 -11.77 8.10
C LEU A 426 12.35 -11.06 9.45
N PHE A 427 12.14 -9.74 9.47
CA PHE A 427 12.18 -8.93 10.70
C PHE A 427 13.44 -9.16 11.54
N LYS A 428 14.62 -9.17 10.87
CA LYS A 428 15.95 -9.45 11.47
C LYS A 428 16.16 -10.88 11.98
N THR A 429 15.24 -11.80 11.72
CA THR A 429 15.38 -13.22 12.07
C THR A 429 15.75 -14.02 10.82
N ALA A 430 16.88 -14.73 10.89
CA ALA A 430 17.32 -15.63 9.82
C ALA A 430 16.50 -16.94 9.82
N ILE A 431 16.02 -17.33 8.65
CA ILE A 431 15.22 -18.52 8.36
C ILE A 431 15.85 -19.23 7.16
N ASP A 432 16.22 -20.49 7.30
CA ASP A 432 16.94 -21.22 6.25
C ASP A 432 15.99 -21.65 5.14
N SER A 433 14.80 -22.13 5.49
CA SER A 433 13.77 -22.52 4.53
C SER A 433 12.36 -22.22 5.02
N LEU A 434 11.51 -21.80 4.10
CA LEU A 434 10.07 -21.62 4.27
C LEU A 434 9.36 -22.40 3.17
N SER A 435 8.34 -23.18 3.52
CA SER A 435 7.42 -23.79 2.56
C SER A 435 6.01 -23.65 3.09
N ALA A 436 5.14 -23.01 2.34
CA ALA A 436 3.75 -22.82 2.70
C ALA A 436 2.80 -23.15 1.55
N LYS A 437 1.72 -23.86 1.86
CA LYS A 437 0.58 -24.11 0.96
C LYS A 437 -0.64 -23.47 1.57
N LEU A 438 -1.19 -22.51 0.84
CA LEU A 438 -2.29 -21.67 1.26
C LEU A 438 -3.45 -21.88 0.31
N LYS A 439 -4.66 -22.00 0.87
CA LYS A 439 -5.89 -22.14 0.11
C LYS A 439 -6.90 -21.13 0.59
N LEU A 440 -7.33 -20.26 -0.31
CA LEU A 440 -8.38 -19.27 -0.06
C LEU A 440 -9.73 -19.89 -0.42
N GLN A 441 -10.71 -19.81 0.49
CA GLN A 441 -12.08 -20.29 0.32
C GLN A 441 -13.08 -19.28 0.89
N GLY A 442 -13.52 -18.33 0.07
CA GLY A 442 -14.46 -17.29 0.47
C GLY A 442 -13.82 -16.29 1.43
N THR A 443 -14.18 -16.39 2.71
CA THR A 443 -13.62 -15.59 3.81
C THR A 443 -12.68 -16.41 4.69
N GLU A 444 -12.34 -17.65 4.32
CA GLU A 444 -11.41 -18.50 5.06
C GLU A 444 -10.08 -18.62 4.32
N LEU A 445 -8.97 -18.39 5.03
CA LEU A 445 -7.63 -18.73 4.60
C LEU A 445 -7.22 -20.03 5.29
N ALA A 446 -7.21 -21.13 4.56
CA ALA A 446 -6.67 -22.41 5.01
C ALA A 446 -5.16 -22.46 4.77
N VAL A 447 -4.40 -22.60 5.85
CA VAL A 447 -2.98 -22.95 5.83
C VAL A 447 -2.92 -24.48 5.80
N GLU A 448 -2.85 -25.05 4.60
CA GLU A 448 -2.79 -26.52 4.43
C GLU A 448 -1.44 -27.08 4.90
N GLN A 449 -0.39 -26.27 4.82
CA GLN A 449 0.95 -26.64 5.27
C GLN A 449 1.75 -25.36 5.48
N LEU A 450 2.44 -25.22 6.61
CA LEU A 450 3.45 -24.21 6.85
C LEU A 450 4.64 -24.87 7.54
N ASN A 451 5.76 -24.97 6.84
CA ASN A 451 7.00 -25.51 7.37
C ASN A 451 8.08 -24.44 7.33
N LEU A 452 8.72 -24.22 8.47
CA LEU A 452 9.80 -23.26 8.63
C LEU A 452 10.97 -23.97 9.32
N LYS A 453 12.19 -23.77 8.80
CA LYS A 453 13.41 -24.28 9.41
C LYS A 453 14.42 -23.16 9.64
N ARG A 454 15.10 -23.21 10.77
CA ARG A 454 16.19 -22.33 11.15
C ARG A 454 17.23 -23.15 11.90
N LYS A 455 18.42 -23.34 11.34
CA LYS A 455 19.45 -24.23 11.87
C LYS A 455 18.86 -25.63 12.15
N ASN A 456 18.89 -26.05 13.42
CA ASN A 456 18.31 -27.31 13.90
C ASN A 456 16.86 -27.13 14.42
N ASP A 457 16.32 -25.92 14.35
CA ASP A 457 14.96 -25.57 14.79
C ASP A 457 13.97 -25.78 13.64
N SER A 458 12.77 -26.26 13.98
CA SER A 458 11.69 -26.48 13.02
C SER A 458 10.33 -26.06 13.58
N LEU A 459 9.51 -25.47 12.73
CA LEU A 459 8.13 -25.10 13.03
C LEU A 459 7.24 -25.61 11.90
N ASN A 460 6.29 -26.47 12.24
CA ASN A 460 5.26 -26.95 11.34
C ASN A 460 3.90 -26.46 11.85
N ALA A 461 3.06 -25.95 10.96
CA ALA A 461 1.74 -25.47 11.32
C ALA A 461 0.72 -25.78 10.22
N GLU A 462 -0.50 -26.06 10.64
CA GLU A 462 -1.66 -26.24 9.77
C GLU A 462 -2.86 -25.57 10.43
N GLY A 463 -3.77 -24.98 9.67
CA GLY A 463 -4.89 -24.30 10.27
C GLY A 463 -5.76 -23.52 9.31
N LYS A 464 -6.68 -22.76 9.90
CA LYS A 464 -7.68 -21.94 9.22
C LYS A 464 -7.78 -20.62 9.93
N ILE A 465 -7.80 -19.55 9.15
CA ILE A 465 -7.95 -18.18 9.62
C ILE A 465 -9.19 -17.61 8.95
N GLU A 466 -10.16 -17.19 9.76
CA GLU A 466 -11.32 -16.45 9.26
C GLU A 466 -10.91 -15.01 8.99
N MET A 467 -11.11 -14.55 7.76
CA MET A 467 -10.84 -13.19 7.29
C MET A 467 -12.05 -12.26 7.43
N SER A 468 -13.18 -12.78 7.91
CA SER A 468 -14.40 -12.03 8.26
C SER A 468 -14.58 -11.88 9.77
N GLY A 469 -15.20 -10.78 10.21
CA GLY A 469 -15.66 -10.64 11.60
C GLY A 469 -14.54 -10.54 12.64
N GLU A 470 -14.58 -11.40 13.67
CA GLU A 470 -13.68 -11.38 14.84
C GLU A 470 -12.26 -11.91 14.55
N HIS A 471 -11.96 -12.31 13.32
CA HIS A 471 -10.67 -12.89 12.90
C HIS A 471 -10.28 -14.14 13.71
N ASN A 472 -11.25 -15.03 13.94
CA ASN A 472 -11.01 -16.28 14.65
C ASN A 472 -10.12 -17.22 13.83
N TYR A 473 -9.32 -18.02 14.54
CA TYR A 473 -8.44 -18.99 13.91
C TYR A 473 -8.40 -20.31 14.69
N SER A 474 -8.06 -21.37 13.99
CA SER A 474 -7.93 -22.72 14.53
C SER A 474 -6.84 -23.48 13.79
N GLY A 475 -6.23 -24.47 14.43
CA GLY A 475 -5.14 -25.22 13.81
C GLY A 475 -4.27 -25.97 14.79
N THR A 476 -3.18 -26.52 14.29
CA THR A 476 -2.15 -27.22 15.05
C THR A 476 -0.80 -26.59 14.77
N LEU A 477 0.04 -26.55 15.80
CA LEU A 477 1.39 -26.02 15.75
C LEU A 477 2.32 -27.04 16.42
N ASP A 478 3.34 -27.49 15.70
CA ASP A 478 4.42 -28.32 16.22
C ASP A 478 5.73 -27.55 16.06
N THR A 479 6.37 -27.25 17.19
CA THR A 479 7.62 -26.49 17.23
C THR A 479 8.68 -27.30 17.95
N ARG A 480 9.88 -27.29 17.38
CA ARG A 480 11.08 -27.85 17.99
C ARG A 480 12.18 -26.81 17.90
N ALA A 481 12.76 -26.46 19.04
CA ALA A 481 13.97 -25.66 19.09
C ALA A 481 15.08 -26.47 19.75
N ASP A 482 16.26 -26.44 19.15
CA ASP A 482 17.45 -27.12 19.66
C ASP A 482 17.96 -26.43 20.93
N ASN A 483 17.78 -25.11 21.02
CA ASN A 483 18.14 -24.33 22.18
C ASN A 483 17.09 -23.25 22.49
N LEU A 484 16.32 -23.44 23.56
CA LEU A 484 15.32 -22.48 24.04
C LEU A 484 15.92 -21.08 24.31
N LEU A 485 17.19 -21.01 24.70
CA LEU A 485 17.86 -19.76 25.06
C LEU A 485 18.04 -18.81 23.87
N ASP A 486 18.01 -19.32 22.64
CA ASP A 486 18.08 -18.50 21.42
C ASP A 486 16.86 -17.58 21.26
N TYR A 487 15.75 -17.85 21.97
CA TYR A 487 14.46 -17.16 21.84
C TYR A 487 14.09 -16.30 23.06
N LEU A 488 14.84 -16.39 24.16
CA LEU A 488 14.56 -15.71 25.44
C LEU A 488 15.43 -14.46 25.68
N SER A 489 15.89 -13.81 24.61
CA SER A 489 16.88 -12.71 24.66
C SER A 489 16.49 -11.48 25.49
N GLY A 490 15.22 -11.31 25.87
CA GLY A 490 14.78 -10.28 26.82
C GLY A 490 15.23 -10.52 28.28
N PHE A 491 15.68 -11.73 28.61
CA PHE A 491 16.14 -12.15 29.94
C PHE A 491 17.68 -12.26 30.05
N ARG A 492 18.48 -11.57 29.22
CA ARG A 492 19.95 -11.58 29.36
C ARG A 492 20.59 -10.20 29.26
N GLY A 493 21.41 -9.89 30.26
CA GLY A 493 22.64 -9.12 30.08
C GLY A 493 23.81 -10.06 29.75
N SER A 494 24.63 -9.66 28.77
CA SER A 494 25.96 -10.22 28.45
C SER A 494 26.06 -11.68 27.95
N THR A 495 26.30 -11.76 26.64
CA THR A 495 27.23 -12.63 25.89
C THR A 495 28.07 -13.65 26.69
N GLY A 496 27.57 -14.88 26.77
CA GLY A 496 28.38 -16.08 26.99
C GLY A 496 27.76 -17.23 26.17
N LYS A 497 28.58 -17.90 25.33
CA LYS A 497 28.17 -19.12 24.62
C LYS A 497 27.75 -20.15 25.68
N SER A 498 26.49 -20.54 25.66
CA SER A 498 25.96 -21.64 26.46
C SER A 498 26.64 -22.93 25.99
N GLU A 499 27.29 -23.67 26.91
CA GLU A 499 28.08 -24.88 26.59
C GLU A 499 27.21 -26.11 26.31
N SER A 500 25.90 -26.08 26.61
CA SER A 500 24.97 -27.18 26.35
C SER A 500 23.61 -26.69 25.85
N PRO A 501 23.09 -27.18 24.71
CA PRO A 501 21.78 -26.78 24.20
C PRO A 501 20.65 -27.28 25.12
N ILE A 502 19.57 -26.49 25.24
CA ILE A 502 18.35 -26.87 25.97
C ILE A 502 17.23 -27.07 24.95
N PRO A 503 17.03 -28.30 24.45
CA PRO A 503 16.01 -28.53 23.43
C PRO A 503 14.62 -28.50 24.04
N VAL A 504 13.69 -27.93 23.29
CA VAL A 504 12.28 -27.83 23.65
C VAL A 504 11.43 -28.32 22.48
N ASP A 505 10.48 -29.19 22.79
CA ASP A 505 9.41 -29.58 21.87
C ASP A 505 8.09 -29.00 22.41
N VAL A 506 7.34 -28.28 21.56
CA VAL A 506 6.05 -27.67 21.90
C VAL A 506 5.02 -28.10 20.87
N GLN A 507 3.87 -28.56 21.34
CA GLN A 507 2.71 -28.85 20.52
C GLN A 507 1.56 -28.00 21.00
N ALA A 508 0.88 -27.30 20.09
CA ALA A 508 -0.31 -26.53 20.43
C ALA A 508 -1.46 -26.89 19.48
N THR A 509 -2.67 -26.99 20.07
CA THR A 509 -3.93 -27.04 19.34
C THR A 509 -4.68 -25.76 19.60
N ILE A 510 -5.17 -25.13 18.55
CA ILE A 510 -5.86 -23.85 18.61
C ILE A 510 -7.30 -24.07 18.17
N THR A 511 -8.25 -23.72 19.03
CA THR A 511 -9.68 -23.80 18.73
C THR A 511 -10.33 -22.44 18.97
N SER A 512 -10.72 -21.76 17.90
CA SER A 512 -11.37 -20.44 17.96
C SER A 512 -10.58 -19.43 18.81
N SER A 513 -9.29 -19.27 18.48
CA SER A 513 -8.36 -18.38 19.18
C SER A 513 -8.01 -18.77 20.62
N LYS A 514 -8.45 -19.95 21.10
CA LYS A 514 -7.99 -20.53 22.37
C LYS A 514 -6.85 -21.51 22.11
N TRP A 515 -5.74 -21.29 22.76
CA TRP A 515 -4.56 -22.12 22.68
C TRP A 515 -4.61 -23.18 23.77
N ASP A 516 -4.34 -24.42 23.40
CA ASP A 516 -4.03 -25.52 24.29
C ASP A 516 -2.65 -26.03 23.89
N ALA A 517 -1.63 -25.62 24.63
CA ALA A 517 -0.24 -25.93 24.37
C ALA A 517 0.30 -26.89 25.43
N ARG A 518 1.12 -27.84 24.98
CA ARG A 518 1.90 -28.74 25.82
C ARG A 518 3.33 -28.74 25.33
N GLY A 519 4.29 -28.80 26.24
CA GLY A 519 5.68 -28.85 25.85
C GLY A 519 6.56 -29.56 26.86
N VAL A 520 7.73 -29.95 26.37
CA VAL A 520 8.74 -30.65 27.14
C VAL A 520 10.08 -29.97 26.89
N ILE A 521 10.69 -29.48 27.95
CA ILE A 521 12.05 -28.93 27.95
C ILE A 521 12.96 -30.03 28.47
N ARG A 522 13.93 -30.47 27.65
CA ARG A 522 14.91 -31.47 28.09
C ARG A 522 16.15 -30.77 28.61
N VAL A 523 16.46 -31.05 29.87
CA VAL A 523 17.65 -30.56 30.53
C VAL A 523 18.69 -31.69 30.53
N PRO A 524 19.96 -31.42 30.16
CA PRO A 524 21.01 -32.44 30.17
C PRO A 524 21.13 -33.11 31.54
N ASP A 525 21.24 -34.44 31.56
CA ASP A 525 21.42 -35.27 32.77
C ASP A 525 20.34 -35.09 33.87
N ALA A 526 19.18 -34.51 33.55
CA ALA A 526 18.09 -34.26 34.48
C ALA A 526 16.73 -34.74 33.93
N SER A 527 15.72 -34.80 34.79
CA SER A 527 14.38 -35.14 34.37
C SER A 527 13.78 -34.01 33.51
N PRO A 528 12.98 -34.34 32.48
CA PRO A 528 12.40 -33.33 31.61
C PRO A 528 11.40 -32.46 32.39
N ILE A 529 11.36 -31.18 32.05
CA ILE A 529 10.36 -30.24 32.55
C ILE A 529 9.18 -30.31 31.58
N SER A 530 8.00 -30.65 32.07
CA SER A 530 6.78 -30.65 31.25
C SER A 530 5.92 -29.46 31.61
N PHE A 531 5.26 -28.86 30.62
CA PHE A 531 4.31 -27.80 30.85
C PHE A 531 3.06 -27.97 30.01
N THR A 532 1.94 -27.50 30.54
CA THR A 532 0.70 -27.29 29.76
C THR A 532 0.26 -25.84 29.94
N ALA A 533 -0.32 -25.26 28.90
CA ALA A 533 -0.78 -23.88 28.91
C ALA A 533 -2.07 -23.77 28.10
N ASN A 534 -3.13 -23.25 28.73
CA ASN A 534 -4.40 -22.97 28.11
C ASN A 534 -4.73 -21.48 28.27
N PHE A 535 -4.87 -20.75 27.17
CA PHE A 535 -5.15 -19.31 27.20
C PHE A 535 -5.81 -18.83 25.90
N PRO A 536 -6.67 -17.79 25.95
CA PRO A 536 -7.15 -17.12 24.76
C PRO A 536 -6.09 -16.13 24.24
N LEU A 537 -5.82 -16.15 22.94
CA LEU A 537 -4.98 -15.16 22.28
C LEU A 537 -5.63 -14.75 20.97
N ARG A 538 -6.20 -13.55 20.91
CA ARG A 538 -6.82 -13.03 19.67
C ARG A 538 -5.78 -12.27 18.87
N ILE A 539 -5.95 -12.20 17.55
CA ILE A 539 -5.08 -11.40 16.70
C ILE A 539 -5.26 -9.93 17.10
N GLY A 540 -4.15 -9.24 17.38
CA GLY A 540 -4.16 -7.83 17.80
C GLY A 540 -4.30 -7.59 19.31
N THR A 541 -4.30 -8.64 20.14
CA THR A 541 -4.22 -8.48 21.61
C THR A 541 -2.87 -7.86 22.00
N ASP A 542 -2.92 -6.71 22.70
CA ASP A 542 -1.72 -6.10 23.28
C ASP A 542 -1.32 -6.75 24.62
N TRP A 543 -0.14 -6.41 25.12
CA TRP A 543 0.39 -7.00 26.36
C TRP A 543 -0.50 -6.74 27.58
N SER A 544 -1.07 -5.54 27.69
CA SER A 544 -1.95 -5.16 28.80
C SER A 544 -3.25 -5.97 28.80
N ALA A 545 -3.85 -6.17 27.62
CA ALA A 545 -5.03 -7.01 27.46
C ALA A 545 -4.73 -8.48 27.71
N PHE A 546 -3.54 -8.96 27.35
CA PHE A 546 -3.10 -10.32 27.64
C PHE A 546 -2.91 -10.55 29.15
N GLN A 547 -2.34 -9.58 29.89
CA GLN A 547 -2.17 -9.69 31.35
C GLN A 547 -3.49 -9.87 32.11
N LEU A 548 -4.57 -9.30 31.57
CA LEU A 548 -5.93 -9.40 32.11
C LEU A 548 -6.69 -10.64 31.60
N SER A 549 -6.11 -11.40 30.66
CA SER A 549 -6.77 -12.55 30.07
C SER A 549 -6.63 -13.79 30.96
N PRO A 550 -7.68 -14.63 31.05
CA PRO A 550 -7.62 -15.84 31.86
C PRO A 550 -6.66 -16.85 31.23
N LEU A 551 -5.74 -17.39 32.03
CA LEU A 551 -4.81 -18.43 31.62
C LEU A 551 -4.79 -19.57 32.63
N ASN A 552 -4.43 -20.76 32.19
CA ASN A 552 -4.17 -21.91 33.03
C ASN A 552 -2.86 -22.54 32.57
N VAL A 553 -1.82 -22.44 33.39
CA VAL A 553 -0.49 -22.96 33.08
C VAL A 553 -0.08 -23.92 34.17
N THR A 554 0.33 -25.13 33.82
CA THR A 554 0.96 -26.06 34.75
C THR A 554 2.39 -26.31 34.31
N VAL A 555 3.31 -26.34 35.26
CA VAL A 555 4.72 -26.63 35.04
C VAL A 555 5.15 -27.67 36.06
N ASP A 556 5.65 -28.79 35.56
CA ASP A 556 6.13 -29.91 36.36
C ASP A 556 7.62 -30.11 36.10
N PHE A 557 8.43 -30.01 37.15
CA PHE A 557 9.88 -30.15 37.11
C PHE A 557 10.30 -31.10 38.22
N PRO A 558 10.26 -32.42 37.98
CA PRO A 558 10.42 -33.41 39.06
C PRO A 558 11.83 -33.44 39.66
N SER A 559 12.87 -33.17 38.88
CA SER A 559 14.24 -33.04 39.40
C SER A 559 15.16 -32.36 38.38
N ILE A 560 15.57 -31.13 38.69
CA ILE A 560 16.55 -30.35 37.92
C ILE A 560 17.84 -30.27 38.74
N PHE A 561 18.96 -30.76 38.19
CA PHE A 561 20.28 -30.61 38.79
C PHE A 561 20.88 -29.25 38.42
N LEU A 562 20.93 -28.33 39.37
CA LEU A 562 21.33 -26.93 39.15
C LEU A 562 22.76 -26.81 38.61
N GLY A 563 23.68 -27.67 39.07
CA GLY A 563 25.07 -27.70 38.57
C GLY A 563 25.22 -28.17 37.12
N LYS A 564 24.19 -28.79 36.54
CA LYS A 564 24.17 -29.25 35.13
C LYS A 564 23.38 -28.32 34.22
N ALA A 565 22.61 -27.38 34.78
CA ALA A 565 21.80 -26.42 34.04
C ALA A 565 21.94 -24.98 34.57
N PRO A 566 23.17 -24.47 34.80
CA PRO A 566 23.38 -23.15 35.41
C PRO A 566 22.79 -22.01 34.56
N GLN A 567 22.65 -22.24 33.26
CA GLN A 567 22.13 -21.31 32.25
C GLN A 567 20.61 -21.10 32.25
N LEU A 568 19.84 -21.94 32.96
CA LEU A 568 18.40 -21.69 33.16
C LEU A 568 18.15 -20.55 34.17
N PHE A 569 19.17 -20.18 34.96
CA PHE A 569 19.04 -19.19 36.02
C PHE A 569 19.93 -17.98 35.74
N HIS A 570 19.35 -16.77 35.86
CA HIS A 570 19.86 -15.50 35.32
C HIS A 570 21.25 -15.05 35.84
N SER A 571 21.82 -15.73 36.84
CA SER A 571 23.02 -15.25 37.55
C SER A 571 24.00 -16.34 37.97
N GLN A 572 23.85 -17.58 37.45
CA GLN A 572 24.69 -18.73 37.82
C GLN A 572 24.89 -18.85 39.35
N ILE A 573 23.86 -18.45 40.13
CA ILE A 573 23.97 -18.32 41.58
C ILE A 573 24.26 -19.68 42.20
N PHE A 574 23.74 -20.75 41.60
CA PHE A 574 23.89 -22.11 42.08
C PHE A 574 25.01 -22.86 41.35
N GLN A 575 25.97 -23.39 42.12
CA GLN A 575 26.99 -24.33 41.67
C GLN A 575 26.46 -25.76 41.63
N ASP A 576 25.59 -26.11 42.58
CA ASP A 576 25.03 -27.46 42.74
C ASP A 576 23.70 -27.38 43.49
N GLY A 577 22.94 -28.48 43.49
CA GLY A 577 21.66 -28.60 44.17
C GLY A 577 20.56 -29.18 43.28
N ILE A 578 19.46 -29.59 43.91
CA ILE A 578 18.30 -30.16 43.23
C ILE A 578 17.11 -29.22 43.41
N LEU A 579 16.53 -28.78 42.30
CA LEU A 579 15.27 -28.05 42.27
C LEU A 579 14.17 -28.99 41.77
N SER A 580 13.11 -29.16 42.56
CA SER A 580 11.97 -29.99 42.23
C SER A 580 10.66 -29.30 42.60
N GLY A 581 9.59 -29.57 41.86
CA GLY A 581 8.30 -29.00 42.18
C GLY A 581 7.27 -29.15 41.08
N ASN A 582 6.05 -28.76 41.43
CA ASN A 582 4.89 -28.70 40.55
C ASN A 582 4.17 -27.38 40.84
N ILE A 583 3.95 -26.57 39.81
CA ILE A 583 3.27 -25.28 39.94
C ILE A 583 2.12 -25.25 38.93
N SER A 584 0.95 -24.85 39.37
CA SER A 584 -0.19 -24.50 38.53
C SER A 584 -0.58 -23.04 38.78
N LEU A 585 -0.76 -22.29 37.71
CA LEU A 585 -1.15 -20.89 37.69
C LEU A 585 -2.48 -20.80 36.94
N SER A 586 -3.50 -20.24 37.57
CA SER A 586 -4.80 -19.98 36.96
C SER A 586 -5.26 -18.54 37.19
N GLU A 587 -6.37 -18.14 36.58
CA GLU A 587 -6.90 -16.77 36.56
C GLU A 587 -6.05 -15.84 35.68
N THR A 588 -5.53 -14.71 36.17
CA THR A 588 -4.87 -13.70 35.31
C THR A 588 -3.42 -13.50 35.71
N LEU A 589 -2.58 -12.87 34.86
CA LEU A 589 -1.21 -12.52 35.26
C LEU A 589 -1.20 -11.42 36.32
N GLN A 590 -2.20 -10.53 36.33
CA GLN A 590 -2.27 -9.45 37.32
C GLN A 590 -2.72 -9.96 38.69
N HIS A 591 -3.78 -10.77 38.72
CA HIS A 591 -4.32 -11.42 39.92
C HIS A 591 -4.22 -12.94 39.73
N PRO A 592 -3.05 -13.54 40.02
CA PRO A 592 -2.79 -14.94 39.77
C PRO A 592 -3.28 -15.81 40.92
N ARG A 593 -3.78 -17.00 40.58
CA ARG A 593 -4.04 -18.07 41.54
C ARG A 593 -3.02 -19.19 41.33
N ILE A 594 -2.05 -19.29 42.23
CA ILE A 594 -0.94 -20.25 42.15
C ILE A 594 -1.16 -21.39 43.16
N LEU A 595 -1.10 -22.65 42.70
CA LEU A 595 -1.15 -23.84 43.56
C LEU A 595 0.06 -24.73 43.26
N GLY A 596 0.62 -25.33 44.31
CA GLY A 596 1.71 -26.29 44.18
C GLY A 596 2.85 -26.04 45.16
N ASP A 597 4.02 -26.62 44.91
CA ASP A 597 5.20 -26.42 45.73
C ASP A 597 6.50 -26.44 44.94
N VAL A 598 7.48 -25.74 45.49
CA VAL A 598 8.85 -25.63 44.98
C VAL A 598 9.78 -26.00 46.11
N GLN A 599 10.69 -26.92 45.85
CA GLN A 599 11.68 -27.37 46.80
C GLN A 599 13.08 -27.25 46.21
N LEU A 600 13.97 -26.62 46.98
CA LEU A 600 15.40 -26.57 46.74
C LEU A 600 16.09 -27.40 47.83
N VAL A 601 16.88 -28.39 47.41
CA VAL A 601 17.65 -29.26 48.30
C VAL A 601 19.14 -29.09 48.01
N ASN A 602 19.91 -28.83 49.07
CA ASN A 602 21.38 -28.73 49.03
C ASN A 602 21.90 -27.77 47.95
N GLY A 603 21.25 -26.61 47.80
CA GLY A 603 21.68 -25.58 46.87
C GLY A 603 23.00 -24.97 47.30
N LYS A 604 24.09 -25.19 46.56
CA LYS A 604 25.38 -24.56 46.81
C LYS A 604 25.47 -23.27 46.02
N LEU A 605 25.77 -22.16 46.70
CA LEU A 605 25.74 -20.83 46.11
C LEU A 605 27.16 -20.31 45.84
N LEU A 606 27.31 -19.56 44.76
CA LEU A 606 28.58 -18.95 44.37
C LEU A 606 28.82 -17.68 45.18
N ALA A 607 29.77 -17.71 46.10
CA ALA A 607 30.22 -16.54 46.86
C ALA A 607 31.02 -15.58 45.96
N SER A 608 30.33 -14.88 45.05
CA SER A 608 30.91 -13.84 44.20
C SER A 608 30.66 -12.45 44.78
N SER A 609 31.53 -11.48 44.48
CA SER A 609 31.49 -10.10 44.98
C SER A 609 30.28 -9.26 44.49
N GLY A 610 29.31 -9.87 43.81
CA GLY A 610 28.07 -9.24 43.34
C GLY A 610 26.79 -9.93 43.81
N ALA A 611 26.87 -10.92 44.71
CA ALA A 611 25.70 -11.60 45.24
C ALA A 611 24.94 -10.74 46.26
N TRP A 612 23.61 -10.78 46.22
CA TRP A 612 22.74 -9.99 47.10
C TRP A 612 22.78 -10.47 48.57
N PHE A 613 23.26 -11.70 48.81
CA PHE A 613 23.44 -12.31 50.11
C PHE A 613 24.80 -13.03 50.23
N ASN A 614 25.35 -13.13 51.45
CA ASN A 614 26.60 -13.86 51.75
C ASN A 614 26.38 -15.35 52.08
N LEU A 615 25.51 -16.03 51.35
CA LEU A 615 25.14 -17.42 51.57
C LEU A 615 26.06 -18.38 50.82
N ALA A 616 26.46 -19.47 51.48
CA ALA A 616 27.25 -20.57 50.91
C ALA A 616 26.36 -21.75 50.50
N GLU A 617 25.38 -22.11 51.33
CA GLU A 617 24.41 -23.17 51.04
C GLU A 617 22.99 -22.71 51.42
N ALA A 618 21.98 -23.17 50.67
CA ALA A 618 20.58 -22.93 50.98
C ALA A 618 19.70 -24.14 50.63
N SER A 619 18.74 -24.44 51.49
CA SER A 619 17.64 -25.37 51.23
C SER A 619 16.32 -24.70 51.60
N SER A 620 15.31 -24.85 50.75
CA SER A 620 14.05 -24.14 50.90
C SER A 620 12.88 -25.00 50.44
N ARG A 621 11.71 -24.79 51.05
CA ARG A 621 10.45 -25.27 50.51
C ARG A 621 9.39 -24.18 50.58
N ILE A 622 8.78 -23.89 49.43
CA ILE A 622 7.74 -22.88 49.27
C ILE A 622 6.48 -23.60 48.79
N VAL A 623 5.36 -23.40 49.49
CA VAL A 623 4.06 -23.98 49.14
C VAL A 623 3.11 -22.85 48.77
N PHE A 624 2.52 -22.93 47.57
CA PHE A 624 1.58 -21.96 47.03
C PHE A 624 0.14 -22.46 47.25
N LYS A 625 -0.73 -21.63 47.83
CA LYS A 625 -2.18 -21.90 47.90
C LYS A 625 -2.98 -20.63 47.60
N GLY A 626 -3.32 -20.45 46.33
CA GLY A 626 -4.19 -19.38 45.89
C GLY A 626 -3.39 -18.12 45.59
N ASP A 627 -3.70 -17.04 46.29
CA ASP A 627 -3.06 -15.73 46.23
C ASP A 627 -1.93 -15.55 47.26
N HIS A 628 -1.64 -16.60 48.05
CA HIS A 628 -0.59 -16.62 49.06
C HIS A 628 0.35 -17.81 48.86
N ALA A 629 1.61 -17.66 49.30
CA ALA A 629 2.54 -18.77 49.49
C ALA A 629 3.23 -18.68 50.84
N TRP A 630 3.62 -19.84 51.37
CA TRP A 630 4.36 -19.95 52.62
C TRP A 630 5.70 -20.58 52.36
N VAL A 631 6.75 -19.93 52.88
CA VAL A 631 8.08 -20.50 53.00
C VAL A 631 8.07 -21.37 54.25
N GLU A 632 7.87 -22.69 54.09
CA GLU A 632 7.79 -23.65 55.21
C GLU A 632 9.09 -23.65 56.01
N PHE A 633 10.21 -23.60 55.28
CA PHE A 633 11.53 -23.36 55.82
C PHE A 633 12.42 -22.77 54.73
N PHE A 634 13.33 -21.89 55.14
CA PHE A 634 14.51 -21.51 54.39
C PHE A 634 15.70 -21.66 55.32
N ASN A 635 16.46 -22.72 55.12
CA ASN A 635 17.69 -23.00 55.85
C ASN A 635 18.85 -22.49 55.02
N ALA A 636 19.59 -21.53 55.53
CA ALA A 636 20.68 -20.90 54.83
C ALA A 636 21.92 -20.89 55.70
N THR A 637 23.06 -21.19 55.08
CA THR A 637 24.34 -21.34 55.74
C THR A 637 25.30 -20.32 55.18
N THR A 638 25.91 -19.51 56.05
CA THR A 638 27.08 -18.68 55.73
C THR A 638 28.35 -19.40 56.20
N LYS A 639 29.51 -18.73 56.08
CA LYS A 639 30.78 -19.28 56.57
C LYS A 639 30.73 -19.62 58.08
N ASP A 640 30.09 -18.76 58.87
CA ASP A 640 30.18 -18.77 60.34
C ASP A 640 28.83 -18.95 61.05
N VAL A 641 27.71 -18.90 60.31
CA VAL A 641 26.33 -18.87 60.86
C VAL A 641 25.38 -19.77 60.08
N ASP A 642 24.45 -20.40 60.78
CA ASP A 642 23.28 -21.06 60.19
C ASP A 642 22.01 -20.28 60.55
N VAL A 643 21.21 -19.95 59.55
CA VAL A 643 19.97 -19.17 59.71
C VAL A 643 18.79 -19.98 59.20
N LEU A 644 17.78 -20.10 60.06
CA LEU A 644 16.49 -20.67 59.71
C LEU A 644 15.44 -19.56 59.74
N VAL A 645 14.83 -19.30 58.60
CA VAL A 645 13.69 -18.37 58.51
C VAL A 645 12.46 -19.06 57.95
N ARG A 646 11.30 -18.48 58.27
CA ARG A 646 10.01 -18.79 57.67
C ARG A 646 9.44 -17.52 57.08
N GLY A 647 8.44 -17.65 56.22
CA GLY A 647 7.85 -16.48 55.63
C GLY A 647 6.54 -16.73 54.93
N GLU A 648 5.91 -15.63 54.55
CA GLU A 648 4.68 -15.58 53.80
C GLU A 648 4.87 -14.62 52.61
N ILE A 649 4.30 -14.97 51.48
CA ILE A 649 4.32 -14.20 50.25
C ILE A 649 2.86 -13.96 49.88
N ASP A 650 2.43 -12.70 49.91
CA ASP A 650 1.15 -12.24 49.37
C ASP A 650 1.40 -11.69 47.96
N PHE A 651 0.73 -12.28 46.98
CA PHE A 651 0.79 -11.88 45.58
C PHE A 651 -0.61 -11.72 44.97
N LYS A 652 -1.59 -11.32 45.79
CA LYS A 652 -2.96 -11.04 45.35
C LYS A 652 -3.02 -10.07 44.18
N ASP A 653 -2.16 -9.06 44.17
CA ASP A 653 -1.89 -8.21 43.01
C ASP A 653 -0.38 -8.23 42.74
N THR A 654 0.02 -8.66 41.54
CA THR A 654 1.44 -8.73 41.14
C THR A 654 2.11 -7.36 41.01
N SER A 655 1.35 -6.27 41.04
CA SER A 655 1.90 -4.92 41.15
C SER A 655 2.30 -4.53 42.58
N ASP A 656 1.85 -5.27 43.59
CA ASP A 656 2.06 -4.99 45.01
C ASP A 656 2.33 -6.28 45.82
N ILE A 657 3.37 -7.00 45.43
CA ILE A 657 3.79 -8.24 46.09
C ILE A 657 4.41 -7.89 47.44
N THR A 658 4.00 -8.59 48.50
CA THR A 658 4.56 -8.45 49.85
C THR A 658 5.13 -9.78 50.31
N ILE A 659 6.43 -9.80 50.64
CA ILE A 659 7.14 -10.95 51.20
C ILE A 659 7.48 -10.63 52.65
N ARG A 660 6.94 -11.37 53.61
CA ARG A 660 7.26 -11.25 55.03
C ARG A 660 8.11 -12.42 55.47
N ILE A 661 9.26 -12.15 56.07
CA ILE A 661 10.20 -13.15 56.56
C ILE A 661 10.37 -12.95 58.06
N THR A 662 10.26 -14.04 58.81
CA THR A 662 10.44 -14.09 60.26
C THR A 662 11.52 -15.12 60.62
N GLY A 663 12.39 -14.74 61.55
CA GLY A 663 13.43 -15.64 62.04
C GLY A 663 12.84 -16.76 62.90
N ALA A 664 13.14 -18.02 62.58
CA ALA A 664 12.93 -19.12 63.54
C ALA A 664 14.02 -19.13 64.63
N THR A 665 15.17 -18.53 64.33
CA THR A 665 16.24 -18.15 65.27
C THR A 665 16.30 -16.62 65.40
N PRO A 666 16.69 -16.06 66.55
CA PRO A 666 16.79 -14.60 66.71
C PRO A 666 17.76 -13.99 65.69
N ILE A 667 17.27 -13.00 64.94
CA ILE A 667 18.06 -12.17 64.04
C ILE A 667 18.14 -10.78 64.65
N PHE A 668 19.31 -10.17 64.64
CA PHE A 668 19.56 -8.86 65.23
C PHE A 668 19.90 -7.85 64.14
N ASP A 669 19.45 -6.60 64.26
CA ASP A 669 19.90 -5.56 63.34
C ASP A 669 21.22 -4.95 63.83
N LEU A 670 22.30 -5.17 63.09
CA LEU A 670 23.65 -4.66 63.39
C LEU A 670 23.98 -3.39 62.59
N THR A 671 23.02 -2.86 61.84
CA THR A 671 23.20 -1.72 60.96
C THR A 671 23.35 -0.44 61.77
N SER A 672 24.60 0.02 61.93
CA SER A 672 24.96 1.19 62.75
C SER A 672 24.99 2.52 61.98
N HIS A 673 24.88 2.50 60.64
CA HIS A 673 24.98 3.66 59.77
C HIS A 673 23.65 4.02 59.09
N LEU A 674 23.46 5.30 58.75
CA LEU A 674 22.33 5.76 57.94
C LEU A 674 22.48 5.26 56.50
N ILE A 675 21.66 4.27 56.15
CA ILE A 675 21.57 3.72 54.80
C ILE A 675 20.39 4.39 54.08
N ASP A 676 20.65 4.98 52.93
CA ASP A 676 19.65 5.61 52.05
C ASP A 676 19.04 4.63 51.04
N CYS A 677 19.71 3.52 50.74
CA CYS A 677 19.20 2.41 49.95
C CYS A 677 19.99 1.11 50.20
N VAL A 678 19.37 -0.07 50.07
CA VAL A 678 20.03 -1.36 50.30
C VAL A 678 20.43 -1.99 48.97
N ASN A 679 21.72 -2.33 48.82
CA ASN A 679 22.24 -3.06 47.65
C ASN A 679 22.78 -4.46 47.99
N LYS A 680 22.97 -4.79 49.27
CA LYS A 680 23.49 -6.07 49.76
C LYS A 680 22.95 -6.37 51.16
N ILE A 681 22.65 -7.63 51.47
CA ILE A 681 22.27 -8.09 52.81
C ILE A 681 23.33 -9.05 53.29
N GLU A 682 23.96 -8.76 54.43
CA GLU A 682 25.04 -9.57 54.99
C GLU A 682 24.65 -10.10 56.37
N ILE A 683 24.83 -11.40 56.58
CA ILE A 683 24.57 -12.08 57.84
C ILE A 683 25.90 -12.40 58.53
N ALA A 684 26.13 -11.82 59.70
CA ALA A 684 27.35 -11.96 60.49
C ALA A 684 27.09 -12.64 61.85
N PRO A 685 28.08 -13.34 62.43
CA PRO A 685 27.96 -13.91 63.76
C PRO A 685 27.91 -12.80 64.83
N THR A 686 26.97 -12.88 65.77
CA THR A 686 26.92 -11.99 66.93
C THR A 686 26.83 -12.77 68.25
N ALA A 687 27.69 -12.40 69.20
CA ALA A 687 27.82 -13.08 70.49
C ALA A 687 27.07 -12.37 71.64
N LEU A 688 26.53 -11.16 71.43
CA LEU A 688 25.93 -10.32 72.49
C LEU A 688 24.55 -9.76 72.09
N PRO A 689 23.52 -9.84 72.96
CA PRO A 689 22.14 -9.42 72.68
C PRO A 689 21.90 -7.91 72.88
N LEU A 690 22.88 -7.05 72.56
CA LEU A 690 22.76 -5.59 72.72
C LEU A 690 22.13 -4.88 71.51
N ALA A 691 21.99 -5.58 70.38
CA ALA A 691 21.33 -5.10 69.18
C ALA A 691 19.82 -5.42 69.21
N PRO A 692 18.96 -4.59 68.58
CA PRO A 692 17.52 -4.85 68.54
C PRO A 692 17.22 -6.14 67.76
N VAL A 693 16.28 -6.93 68.27
CA VAL A 693 15.81 -8.15 67.61
C VAL A 693 14.90 -7.75 66.44
N VAL A 694 15.17 -8.29 65.26
CA VAL A 694 14.32 -8.14 64.08
C VAL A 694 13.17 -9.13 64.20
N GLY A 695 11.97 -8.62 64.45
CA GLY A 695 10.75 -9.42 64.51
C GLY A 695 10.26 -9.84 63.11
N GLU A 696 10.39 -8.93 62.13
CA GLU A 696 9.94 -9.19 60.75
C GLU A 696 10.75 -8.37 59.73
N LEU A 697 11.11 -9.01 58.61
CA LEU A 697 11.61 -8.37 57.40
C LEU A 697 10.52 -8.42 56.33
N GLU A 698 10.07 -7.26 55.86
CA GLU A 698 9.04 -7.15 54.82
C GLU A 698 9.64 -6.58 53.53
N PHE A 699 9.55 -7.31 52.43
CA PHE A 699 9.90 -6.82 51.09
C PHE A 699 8.62 -6.53 50.34
N ARG A 700 8.52 -5.36 49.71
CA ARG A 700 7.33 -4.94 48.97
C ARG A 700 7.70 -4.37 47.61
N GLY A 701 6.98 -4.77 46.56
CA GLY A 701 7.21 -4.24 45.21
C GLY A 701 6.41 -4.95 44.12
N GLY A 702 6.51 -4.45 42.89
CA GLY A 702 5.84 -5.07 41.74
C GLY A 702 6.72 -6.08 41.01
N LEU A 703 6.12 -7.12 40.44
CA LEU A 703 6.81 -8.12 39.62
C LEU A 703 7.45 -7.50 38.35
N CYS A 704 6.76 -6.53 37.75
CA CYS A 704 7.13 -5.86 36.50
C CYS A 704 7.45 -4.36 36.64
N GLN A 705 7.28 -3.79 37.84
CA GLN A 705 7.50 -2.37 38.13
C GLN A 705 8.55 -2.21 39.23
N SER A 706 9.48 -1.28 39.04
CA SER A 706 10.50 -0.88 40.03
C SER A 706 10.14 0.51 40.58
N PRO A 707 10.33 0.80 41.89
CA PRO A 707 11.28 0.15 42.81
C PRO A 707 10.66 -0.72 43.93
N TRP A 708 11.41 -1.73 44.36
CA TRP A 708 11.13 -2.54 45.55
C TRP A 708 11.64 -1.84 46.82
N THR A 709 10.99 -2.10 47.95
CA THR A 709 11.37 -1.60 49.28
C THR A 709 11.55 -2.75 50.26
N ILE A 710 12.50 -2.62 51.18
CA ILE A 710 12.68 -3.51 52.34
C ILE A 710 12.37 -2.74 53.62
N SER A 711 11.57 -3.33 54.50
CA SER A 711 11.15 -2.77 55.78
C SER A 711 11.62 -3.69 56.90
N VAL A 712 12.40 -3.17 57.84
CA VAL A 712 12.88 -3.89 59.02
C VAL A 712 12.02 -3.50 60.22
N LYS A 713 11.30 -4.46 60.81
CA LYS A 713 10.48 -4.25 62.01
C LYS A 713 11.18 -4.89 63.21
N GLU A 714 11.47 -4.07 64.22
CA GLU A 714 12.14 -4.49 65.45
C GLU A 714 11.11 -4.84 66.55
N ASP A 715 11.36 -5.93 67.28
CA ASP A 715 10.53 -6.34 68.41
C ASP A 715 10.84 -5.46 69.63
N SER A 716 9.91 -4.55 69.96
CA SER A 716 10.03 -3.67 71.13
C SER A 716 9.59 -4.40 72.41
N SER A 717 10.40 -5.34 72.91
CA SER A 717 10.14 -6.05 74.17
C SER A 717 11.06 -5.69 75.34
N THR A 718 11.69 -4.51 75.33
CA THR A 718 12.39 -3.96 76.51
C THR A 718 12.21 -2.44 76.63
N PRO A 719 11.51 -1.93 77.65
CA PRO A 719 11.47 -0.50 77.94
C PRO A 719 12.72 -0.14 78.76
N LEU A 720 13.74 0.40 78.11
CA LEU A 720 14.72 1.23 78.79
C LEU A 720 14.29 2.68 78.55
N PHE A 721 13.90 3.36 79.65
CA PHE A 721 13.50 4.77 79.74
C PHE A 721 12.08 5.13 79.26
N GLY A 722 11.07 4.77 80.06
CA GLY A 722 9.98 5.67 80.49
C GLY A 722 9.19 6.52 79.47
N VAL A 723 9.24 6.23 78.17
CA VAL A 723 8.45 6.91 77.14
C VAL A 723 7.69 5.84 76.36
N SER A 724 6.37 5.91 76.40
CA SER A 724 5.48 5.11 75.56
C SER A 724 5.75 5.46 74.09
N ASN A 725 6.53 4.66 73.37
CA ASN A 725 6.71 4.83 71.92
C ASN A 725 5.48 4.27 71.20
N PRO A 726 4.86 5.01 70.27
CA PRO A 726 3.76 4.49 69.46
C PRO A 726 4.32 3.42 68.50
N VAL A 727 3.59 2.30 68.36
CA VAL A 727 3.67 1.27 67.30
C VAL A 727 5.02 1.13 66.57
N GLY A 728 5.76 0.07 66.91
CA GLY A 728 6.92 -0.52 66.20
C GLY A 728 7.59 0.33 65.10
N LEU A 729 8.79 0.84 65.38
CA LEU A 729 9.63 1.53 64.40
C LEU A 729 9.99 0.58 63.24
N ALA A 730 9.23 0.66 62.15
CA ALA A 730 9.60 0.03 60.88
C ALA A 730 10.54 0.97 60.10
N ARG A 731 11.76 0.50 59.81
CA ARG A 731 12.72 1.24 58.97
C ARG A 731 12.60 0.76 57.53
N ASN A 732 12.17 1.65 56.64
CA ASN A 732 11.94 1.33 55.22
C ASN A 732 13.09 1.85 54.36
N PHE A 733 13.68 0.98 53.56
CA PHE A 733 14.78 1.28 52.66
C PHE A 733 14.40 0.90 51.22
N PRO A 734 14.64 1.77 50.22
CA PRO A 734 14.52 1.37 48.82
C PRO A 734 15.64 0.41 48.42
N LEU A 735 15.36 -0.54 47.51
CA LEU A 735 16.38 -1.42 46.93
C LEU A 735 17.06 -0.74 45.74
N CYS A 736 18.38 -0.60 45.77
CA CYS A 736 19.19 0.08 44.74
C CYS A 736 20.17 -0.87 44.03
N LEU A 737 19.64 -2.00 43.57
CA LEU A 737 20.39 -3.05 42.89
C LEU A 737 21.15 -2.49 41.67
N GLY A 738 22.48 -2.62 41.67
CA GLY A 738 23.33 -2.29 40.52
C GLY A 738 23.66 -0.80 40.30
N THR A 739 23.27 0.09 41.20
CA THR A 739 23.58 1.53 41.11
C THR A 739 24.47 1.98 42.27
N SER A 740 25.69 2.43 41.94
CA SER A 740 26.75 3.02 42.80
C SER A 740 27.88 2.06 43.24
N PRO A 741 29.15 2.51 43.22
CA PRO A 741 30.32 1.73 43.67
C PRO A 741 30.50 1.66 45.20
N GLU A 742 29.72 2.39 45.99
CA GLU A 742 29.74 2.27 47.46
C GLU A 742 28.80 1.14 47.92
N GLU A 743 29.34 0.09 48.55
CA GLU A 743 28.54 -1.00 49.15
C GLU A 743 27.68 -0.44 50.30
N LYS A 744 26.35 -0.54 50.14
CA LYS A 744 25.34 -0.09 51.11
C LYS A 744 24.64 -1.33 51.67
N THR A 745 25.32 -1.95 52.62
CA THR A 745 24.99 -3.27 53.15
C THR A 745 24.08 -3.18 54.37
N LEU A 746 22.93 -3.86 54.33
CA LEU A 746 22.13 -4.14 55.51
C LEU A 746 22.80 -5.28 56.28
N LEU A 747 23.30 -5.01 57.49
CA LEU A 747 24.04 -5.98 58.29
C LEU A 747 23.13 -6.59 59.36
N LEU A 748 22.90 -7.89 59.24
CA LEU A 748 22.08 -8.67 60.16
C LEU A 748 22.97 -9.62 60.98
N GLY A 749 22.68 -9.75 62.27
CA GLY A 749 23.38 -10.61 63.22
C GLY A 749 22.60 -11.89 63.48
N ALA A 750 23.26 -13.04 63.52
CA ALA A 750 22.68 -14.28 64.00
C ALA A 750 23.67 -15.07 64.86
N LEU A 751 23.15 -16.04 65.62
CA LEU A 751 23.96 -16.81 66.56
C LEU A 751 25.00 -17.66 65.82
N PRO A 752 26.28 -17.65 66.26
CA PRO A 752 27.33 -18.43 65.61
C PRO A 752 27.04 -19.93 65.67
N ARG A 753 27.50 -20.68 64.65
CA ARG A 753 27.40 -22.14 64.62
C ARG A 753 28.10 -22.73 65.86
N LEU A 754 27.39 -23.56 66.63
CA LEU A 754 28.01 -24.29 67.73
C LEU A 754 29.01 -25.29 67.15
N GLU A 755 30.31 -25.10 67.42
CA GLU A 755 31.31 -26.12 67.11
C GLU A 755 30.97 -27.42 67.85
N ALA A 756 30.78 -28.51 67.09
CA ALA A 756 30.70 -29.83 67.68
C ALA A 756 32.02 -30.11 68.42
N ALA A 757 31.93 -30.41 69.72
CA ALA A 757 33.09 -30.81 70.51
C ALA A 757 33.83 -31.97 69.82
N PRO A 758 35.17 -31.94 69.73
CA PRO A 758 35.92 -32.97 69.04
C PRO A 758 35.64 -34.35 69.64
N GLU A 759 35.23 -35.30 68.80
CA GLU A 759 35.11 -36.71 69.17
C GLU A 759 36.42 -37.18 69.80
N ALA A 760 36.34 -37.63 71.05
CA ALA A 760 37.46 -38.25 71.72
C ALA A 760 37.92 -39.49 70.93
N PRO A 761 39.23 -39.69 70.70
CA PRO A 761 39.72 -40.77 69.85
C PRO A 761 39.34 -42.14 70.43
N ALA A 762 38.65 -42.94 69.61
CA ALA A 762 38.27 -44.31 69.92
C ALA A 762 39.50 -45.14 70.33
N LYS A 763 39.48 -45.71 71.54
CA LYS A 763 40.48 -46.66 72.03
C LYS A 763 40.53 -47.87 71.09
N ARG A 764 41.67 -48.07 70.42
CA ARG A 764 42.03 -49.31 69.71
C ARG A 764 41.86 -50.52 70.65
N GLN A 765 40.86 -51.36 70.39
CA GLN A 765 40.82 -52.72 70.92
C GLN A 765 41.94 -53.55 70.28
N LYS A 766 42.86 -54.05 71.11
CA LYS A 766 43.82 -55.10 70.74
C LYS A 766 43.05 -56.36 70.37
N LYS A 767 43.13 -56.79 69.11
CA LYS A 767 42.83 -58.18 68.71
C LYS A 767 43.78 -59.14 69.45
N ARG A 768 43.19 -60.09 70.16
CA ARG A 768 43.87 -61.26 70.73
C ARG A 768 43.63 -62.44 69.78
N ARG A 769 44.74 -63.03 69.33
CA ARG A 769 44.93 -64.25 68.53
C ARG A 769 44.46 -64.23 67.09
#